data_AF-A0A6J6IIP0-F1
#
_entry.id   AF-A0A6J6IIP0-F1
#
_cell.length_a   1.000
_cell.length_b   1.000
_cell.length_c   1.000
_cell.angle_alpha   90.00
_cell.angle_beta   90.00
_cell.angle_gamma   90.00
#
_symmetry.space_group_name_H-M   'P 1'
#
loop_
_entity.id
_entity.type
_entity.pdbx_description
1 polymer ?
#
loop_
_entity_poly.entity_id
_entity_poly.type
_entity_poly.pdbx_seq_one_letter_code
_entity_poly.pdbx_strand_id
1 'polypeptide(L)'
;MTLNVSAVVLSHDEPGSISRVLEQLSKQTVSPSRILIVDTSKMKAIPSGGFETLKLDHRTNFASAIEEAVRHLDSEGYLWILHDDSAPEPDALANLLKEVELSPSLAIVGTKQLDWENSKLIKQMGLTLTRAGKLFSRVRGEYDQGQHDHLEDVMAVGTAGALISLEKYRELGGFDPKAPALAADVDFSIRARLSGGRVAVAPRAKVAHQMLSMNGQRPASWLLGSPGHAVRWAEFHLALSYASFIGFVFGWLLLLPFAVLNSLVLLVRKRAADVPAELSGAIFAFVGIEKILGSRARIKRTTSAKLRSLSRLRATRQEVKNSNQRAKDEEISKQLLDAHARGDNDQQAVNPNSGFAASGAIWFALALVALNIMWFPTNFAVTGSGVIPLSSNWLDIFSQAGSSTQSMGLGFESASDPFAWVLAMMSAPLFFEPSFAITLLLYLATAIAFTGVFRLSALVSESNPIRITAALSYSLWPALTLSISETRFSQVLALALLPWLVHSVSKIAGLGNQNAGTFVSTWSEVGVSAVLLALVSASSPALGLALVLLIIGLALTRPKKLMALLFTTGLTAVWFAPLVLERVASSQLVSILIDPGVQRASNLQANWTLPFFGFQFDSLAFGLFISIPVIVLATVSLLTPRVRANLQLWLVALIALALAFIAAGISFSFGELVQLSIDVKGLLGLFGLALVLAIAQLSTTSNGLRALAISVIAIVGIAPAAFSMATNPPAVSYSDGRGVPSIIQADSDAQVSVRSLRLESVDGDISVQIFEGPGIKLDQLSTSYQISKSGLSLDNPDYQQLGQLVANLVSANGADVLTPLEKFGIGYVLVFPKDRDLQMALDSTRGLESIGETDFGQLWKVQSVTGVETTSSFEFGMAKGLGLGVLIFYLTLALPTSSIRKRNGKESSIFVDAEENN
;
A
#
# COMPACT_ATOMS: atom_id res chain seq x y z
N MET A 1 37.64 52.61 -2.16
CA MET A 1 37.54 52.24 -3.59
C MET A 1 36.07 51.99 -3.87
N THR A 2 35.45 52.71 -4.81
CA THR A 2 34.06 52.42 -5.21
C THR A 2 34.06 51.11 -6.00
N LEU A 3 33.51 50.03 -5.42
CA LEU A 3 33.37 48.75 -6.11
C LEU A 3 32.40 48.91 -7.29
N ASN A 4 32.83 48.51 -8.49
CA ASN A 4 32.00 48.56 -9.69
C ASN A 4 30.98 47.42 -9.66
N VAL A 5 29.68 47.75 -9.80
CA VAL A 5 28.58 46.77 -9.75
C VAL A 5 27.71 46.90 -10.98
N SER A 6 27.55 45.80 -11.71
CA SER A 6 26.59 45.70 -12.81
C SER A 6 25.37 44.89 -12.35
N ALA A 7 24.19 45.50 -12.35
CA ALA A 7 22.93 44.83 -12.04
C ALA A 7 22.32 44.22 -13.30
N VAL A 8 21.96 42.93 -13.24
CA VAL A 8 21.29 42.21 -14.31
C VAL A 8 19.92 41.75 -13.81
N VAL A 9 18.86 42.25 -14.45
CA VAL A 9 17.47 41.86 -14.17
C VAL A 9 16.99 40.90 -15.27
N LEU A 10 16.74 39.65 -14.92
CA LEU A 10 16.17 38.66 -15.85
C LEU A 10 14.63 38.75 -15.87
N SER A 11 14.05 38.93 -17.06
CA SER A 11 12.60 38.99 -17.27
C SER A 11 12.10 37.80 -18.10
N HIS A 12 11.02 37.15 -17.64
CA HIS A 12 10.35 36.07 -18.35
C HIS A 12 8.83 36.06 -18.11
N ASP A 13 8.08 36.64 -19.05
CA ASP A 13 6.61 36.57 -19.18
C ASP A 13 5.80 37.02 -17.92
N GLU A 14 6.35 37.89 -17.06
CA GLU A 14 5.67 38.41 -15.85
C GLU A 14 5.78 39.95 -15.72
N PRO A 15 4.93 40.71 -16.44
CA PRO A 15 4.99 42.18 -16.45
C PRO A 15 4.55 42.83 -15.13
N GLY A 16 3.76 42.13 -14.29
CA GLY A 16 3.28 42.66 -13.01
C GLY A 16 4.41 42.80 -12.00
N SER A 17 5.13 41.72 -11.73
CA SER A 17 6.17 41.69 -10.71
C SER A 17 7.40 42.52 -11.09
N ILE A 18 7.78 42.55 -12.38
CA ILE A 18 8.96 43.31 -12.83
C ILE A 18 8.83 44.81 -12.58
N SER A 19 7.61 45.37 -12.66
CA SER A 19 7.39 46.80 -12.41
C SER A 19 7.83 47.20 -10.98
N ARG A 20 7.46 46.39 -9.98
CA ARG A 20 7.89 46.56 -8.58
C ARG A 20 9.39 46.38 -8.41
N VAL A 21 10.00 45.41 -9.11
CA VAL A 21 11.46 45.20 -9.07
C VAL A 21 12.20 46.43 -9.58
N LEU A 22 11.79 46.98 -10.73
CA LEU A 22 12.43 48.15 -11.33
C LEU A 22 12.21 49.41 -10.48
N GLU A 23 11.03 49.58 -9.89
CA GLU A 23 10.75 50.68 -8.96
C GLU A 23 11.63 50.60 -7.69
N GLN A 24 11.83 49.41 -7.13
CA GLN A 24 12.67 49.25 -5.95
C GLN A 24 14.18 49.32 -6.27
N LEU A 25 14.56 48.95 -7.49
CA LEU A 25 15.92 49.10 -7.98
C LEU A 25 16.31 50.59 -8.14
N SER A 26 15.38 51.45 -8.54
CA SER A 26 15.64 52.90 -8.65
C SER A 26 15.73 53.60 -7.28
N LYS A 27 15.18 52.99 -6.23
CA LYS A 27 15.21 53.49 -4.84
C LYS A 27 16.41 53.00 -4.03
N GLN A 28 17.39 52.33 -4.63
CA GLN A 28 18.57 51.84 -3.90
C GLN A 28 19.41 53.01 -3.36
N THR A 29 19.87 52.90 -2.12
CA THR A 29 20.73 53.92 -1.48
C THR A 29 22.11 54.00 -2.10
N VAL A 30 22.60 52.90 -2.67
CA VAL A 30 23.77 52.85 -3.54
C VAL A 30 23.28 52.44 -4.93
N SER A 31 23.52 53.29 -5.94
CA SER A 31 23.14 52.97 -7.31
C SER A 31 24.16 52.03 -7.96
N PRO A 32 23.72 50.95 -8.64
CA PRO A 32 24.62 50.14 -9.45
C PRO A 32 25.17 50.97 -10.62
N SER A 33 26.38 50.66 -11.04
CA SER A 33 27.11 51.38 -12.09
C SER A 33 26.46 51.23 -13.47
N ARG A 34 25.88 50.04 -13.74
CA ARG A 34 25.08 49.77 -14.94
C ARG A 34 23.90 48.87 -14.57
N ILE A 35 22.76 49.07 -15.24
CA ILE A 35 21.57 48.23 -15.08
C ILE A 35 21.20 47.69 -16.46
N LEU A 36 21.27 46.36 -16.61
CA LEU A 36 20.89 45.65 -17.83
C LEU A 36 19.68 44.77 -17.56
N ILE A 37 18.63 44.94 -18.35
CA ILE A 37 17.44 44.09 -18.32
C ILE A 37 17.55 43.07 -19.45
N VAL A 38 17.60 41.79 -19.12
CA VAL A 38 17.65 40.70 -20.09
C VAL A 38 16.26 40.13 -20.25
N ASP A 39 15.68 40.31 -21.43
CA ASP A 39 14.31 39.95 -21.71
C ASP A 39 14.21 38.68 -22.55
N THR A 40 13.65 37.62 -21.95
CA THR A 40 13.36 36.33 -22.60
C THR A 40 11.86 36.09 -22.79
N SER A 41 11.02 37.10 -22.57
CA SER A 41 9.57 37.00 -22.74
C SER A 41 9.16 36.82 -24.21
N LYS A 42 8.00 36.21 -24.47
CA LYS A 42 7.44 36.16 -25.84
C LYS A 42 6.84 37.50 -26.27
N MET A 43 6.27 38.25 -25.33
CA MET A 43 5.69 39.58 -25.54
C MET A 43 6.46 40.58 -24.70
N LYS A 44 6.75 41.78 -25.22
CA LYS A 44 7.46 42.84 -24.48
C LYS A 44 6.81 43.06 -23.11
N ALA A 45 7.45 42.54 -22.07
CA ALA A 45 6.99 42.65 -20.68
C ALA A 45 7.58 43.87 -19.95
N ILE A 46 8.51 44.59 -20.59
CA ILE A 46 9.28 45.65 -19.97
C ILE A 46 8.54 47.00 -20.11
N PRO A 47 8.32 47.76 -19.02
CA PRO A 47 7.83 49.13 -19.08
C PRO A 47 8.81 50.03 -19.84
N SER A 48 8.33 50.96 -20.64
CA SER A 48 9.16 51.96 -21.34
C SER A 48 9.81 52.93 -20.34
N GLY A 49 11.01 52.60 -19.87
CA GLY A 49 11.89 53.42 -19.04
C GLY A 49 13.33 53.25 -19.51
N GLY A 50 14.17 54.29 -19.37
CA GLY A 50 15.51 54.40 -19.98
C GLY A 50 16.60 53.44 -19.48
N PHE A 51 16.25 52.18 -19.18
CA PHE A 51 17.17 51.11 -18.84
C PHE A 51 17.70 50.43 -20.10
N GLU A 52 18.95 49.95 -20.03
CA GLU A 52 19.54 49.16 -21.11
C GLU A 52 18.83 47.79 -21.18
N THR A 53 18.39 47.38 -22.37
CA THR A 53 17.63 46.13 -22.56
C THR A 53 18.30 45.23 -23.59
N LEU A 54 18.45 43.95 -23.26
CA LEU A 54 18.97 42.91 -24.14
C LEU A 54 17.87 41.86 -24.37
N LYS A 55 17.38 41.78 -25.61
CA LYS A 55 16.35 40.79 -25.98
C LYS A 55 17.01 39.48 -26.42
N LEU A 56 16.62 38.37 -25.81
CA LEU A 56 17.08 37.02 -26.16
C LEU A 56 15.91 36.15 -26.61
N ASP A 57 16.21 35.00 -27.23
CA ASP A 57 15.20 34.00 -27.57
C ASP A 57 14.54 33.46 -26.29
N HIS A 58 13.23 33.27 -26.33
CA HIS A 58 12.41 32.73 -25.23
C HIS A 58 12.81 31.32 -24.77
N ARG A 59 13.60 30.60 -25.58
CA ARG A 59 14.15 29.27 -25.25
C ARG A 59 15.50 29.31 -24.57
N THR A 60 16.10 30.49 -24.42
CA THR A 60 17.41 30.66 -23.80
C THR A 60 17.33 30.24 -22.34
N ASN A 61 18.20 29.32 -21.91
CA ASN A 61 18.23 28.89 -20.52
C ASN A 61 18.87 29.97 -19.62
N PHE A 62 18.65 29.86 -18.30
CA PHE A 62 19.17 30.82 -17.32
C PHE A 62 20.70 31.04 -17.42
N ALA A 63 21.47 29.95 -17.57
CA ALA A 63 22.93 30.01 -17.60
C ALA A 63 23.43 30.81 -18.82
N SER A 64 22.89 30.52 -20.00
CA SER A 64 23.21 31.20 -21.26
C SER A 64 22.73 32.64 -21.28
N ALA A 65 21.58 32.95 -20.66
CA ALA A 65 21.08 34.31 -20.55
C ALA A 65 22.02 35.20 -19.70
N ILE A 66 22.51 34.69 -18.57
CA ILE A 66 23.50 35.40 -17.75
C ILE A 66 24.85 35.49 -18.47
N GLU A 67 25.28 34.45 -19.18
CA GLU A 67 26.53 34.48 -19.94
C GLU A 67 26.52 35.54 -21.05
N GLU A 68 25.41 35.67 -21.79
CA GLU A 68 25.23 36.74 -22.78
C GLU A 68 25.19 38.12 -22.12
N ALA A 69 24.54 38.25 -20.96
CA ALA A 69 24.50 39.49 -20.20
C ALA A 69 25.89 39.95 -19.73
N VAL A 70 26.70 39.00 -19.23
CA VAL A 70 28.09 39.27 -18.79
C VAL A 70 28.97 39.64 -19.98
N ARG A 71 28.80 38.99 -21.14
CA ARG A 71 29.50 39.36 -22.39
C ARG A 71 29.12 40.76 -22.88
N HIS A 72 27.85 41.13 -22.77
CA HIS A 72 27.34 42.45 -23.19
C HIS A 72 27.82 43.59 -22.27
N LEU A 73 27.87 43.35 -20.96
CA LEU A 73 28.30 44.37 -19.98
C LEU A 73 29.78 44.74 -20.09
N ASP A 74 30.62 43.76 -20.45
CA ASP A 74 32.09 43.82 -20.54
C ASP A 74 32.74 44.62 -19.38
N SER A 75 32.26 44.39 -18.16
CA SER A 75 32.65 45.12 -16.97
C SER A 75 33.55 44.29 -16.04
N GLU A 76 34.30 44.98 -15.18
CA GLU A 76 35.00 44.38 -14.04
C GLU A 76 34.26 44.67 -12.73
N GLY A 77 34.53 43.90 -11.68
CA GLY A 77 33.91 44.05 -10.36
C GLY A 77 32.89 42.96 -10.06
N TYR A 78 31.66 43.35 -9.72
CA TYR A 78 30.62 42.43 -9.25
C TYR A 78 29.37 42.45 -10.13
N LEU A 79 28.77 41.28 -10.30
CA LEU A 79 27.49 41.03 -10.95
C LEU A 79 26.41 40.87 -9.90
N TRP A 80 25.40 41.73 -9.90
CA TRP A 80 24.22 41.60 -9.04
C TRP A 80 23.06 41.03 -9.85
N ILE A 81 22.61 39.81 -9.52
CA ILE A 81 21.54 39.12 -10.24
C ILE A 81 20.20 39.36 -9.54
N LEU A 82 19.24 39.87 -10.30
CA LEU A 82 17.84 40.01 -9.90
C LEU A 82 16.96 39.28 -10.90
N HIS A 83 15.89 38.68 -10.39
CA HIS A 83 14.83 38.13 -11.23
C HIS A 83 13.66 39.12 -11.27
N ASP A 84 12.80 39.00 -12.27
CA ASP A 84 11.52 39.71 -12.39
C ASP A 84 10.56 39.51 -11.21
N ASP A 85 10.77 38.48 -10.38
CA ASP A 85 10.02 38.21 -9.16
C ASP A 85 10.84 38.45 -7.86
N SER A 86 11.92 39.23 -7.94
CA SER A 86 12.85 39.53 -6.84
C SER A 86 13.04 41.04 -6.62
N ALA A 87 12.25 41.66 -5.75
CA ALA A 87 12.28 43.09 -5.48
C ALA A 87 13.23 43.42 -4.30
N PRO A 88 14.33 44.18 -4.50
CA PRO A 88 15.30 44.47 -3.46
C PRO A 88 14.87 45.62 -2.53
N GLU A 89 15.04 45.47 -1.22
CA GLU A 89 14.84 46.60 -0.28
C GLU A 89 15.86 47.74 -0.54
N PRO A 90 15.57 49.02 -0.19
CA PRO A 90 16.42 50.17 -0.53
C PRO A 90 17.90 50.05 -0.14
N ASP A 91 18.21 49.35 0.96
CA ASP A 91 19.57 49.16 1.46
C ASP A 91 20.19 47.81 1.06
N ALA A 92 19.57 47.05 0.16
CA ALA A 92 20.01 45.70 -0.18
C ALA A 92 21.42 45.71 -0.78
N LEU A 93 21.68 46.55 -1.79
CA LEU A 93 22.99 46.60 -2.44
C LEU A 93 24.07 47.14 -1.50
N ALA A 94 23.76 48.17 -0.71
CA ALA A 94 24.68 48.74 0.29
C ALA A 94 25.15 47.68 1.29
N ASN A 95 24.23 46.84 1.79
CA ASN A 95 24.55 45.77 2.73
C ASN A 95 25.33 44.61 2.07
N LEU A 96 25.08 44.28 0.79
CA LEU A 96 25.87 43.28 0.06
C LEU A 96 27.31 43.74 -0.14
N LEU A 97 27.50 45.00 -0.53
CA LEU A 97 28.82 45.60 -0.73
C LEU A 97 29.61 45.65 0.58
N LYS A 98 28.96 46.00 1.69
CA LYS A 98 29.59 45.99 3.00
C LYS A 98 30.19 44.63 3.36
N GLU A 99 29.48 43.54 3.04
CA GLU A 99 29.97 42.19 3.30
C GLU A 99 31.21 41.85 2.46
N VAL A 100 31.18 42.25 1.18
CA VAL A 100 32.30 42.09 0.26
C VAL A 100 33.52 42.90 0.68
N GLU A 101 33.33 44.14 1.13
CA GLU A 101 34.41 45.00 1.64
C GLU A 101 35.07 44.40 2.90
N LEU A 102 34.29 43.75 3.76
CA LEU A 102 34.80 43.05 4.95
C LEU A 102 35.59 41.78 4.60
N SER A 103 35.30 41.14 3.46
CA SER A 103 35.91 39.87 3.06
C SER A 103 36.11 39.78 1.54
N PRO A 104 37.23 40.28 1.01
CA PRO A 104 37.52 40.23 -0.44
C PRO A 104 37.54 38.82 -1.05
N SER A 105 37.75 37.79 -0.23
CA SER A 105 37.67 36.37 -0.63
C SER A 105 36.25 35.86 -0.98
N LEU A 106 35.22 36.69 -0.81
CA LEU A 106 33.83 36.35 -1.13
C LEU A 106 33.64 36.30 -2.65
N ALA A 107 33.41 35.09 -3.15
CA ALA A 107 33.07 34.86 -4.54
C ALA A 107 31.58 35.14 -4.79
N ILE A 108 30.73 34.83 -3.81
CA ILE A 108 29.27 34.97 -3.91
C ILE A 108 28.70 35.39 -2.55
N VAL A 109 27.82 36.39 -2.56
CA VAL A 109 27.03 36.81 -1.40
C VAL A 109 25.55 36.77 -1.75
N GLY A 110 24.77 35.99 -1.01
CA GLY A 110 23.31 35.90 -1.16
C GLY A 110 22.57 36.86 -0.23
N THR A 111 21.34 37.22 -0.60
CA THR A 111 20.44 38.02 0.23
C THR A 111 19.56 37.14 1.12
N LYS A 112 18.98 37.75 2.17
CA LYS A 112 17.86 37.20 2.91
C LYS A 112 16.59 37.37 2.07
N GLN A 113 16.03 36.27 1.57
CA GLN A 113 14.82 36.30 0.75
C GLN A 113 13.57 36.24 1.62
N LEU A 114 12.74 37.28 1.53
CA LEU A 114 11.50 37.46 2.28
C LEU A 114 10.29 37.13 1.40
N ASP A 115 9.14 36.89 2.03
CA ASP A 115 7.88 36.73 1.31
C ASP A 115 7.48 38.03 0.59
N TRP A 116 6.85 37.86 -0.58
CA TRP A 116 6.49 38.96 -1.49
C TRP A 116 5.50 39.94 -0.87
N GLU A 117 4.59 39.45 -0.02
CA GLU A 117 3.55 40.23 0.66
C GLU A 117 3.91 40.48 2.14
N ASN A 118 4.59 39.52 2.78
CA ASN A 118 4.95 39.60 4.19
C ASN A 118 6.46 39.71 4.41
N SER A 119 6.97 40.93 4.57
CA SER A 119 8.39 41.20 4.84
C SER A 119 8.91 40.61 6.16
N LYS A 120 8.04 40.15 7.06
CA LYS A 120 8.46 39.46 8.29
C LYS A 120 8.69 37.97 8.09
N LEU A 121 8.35 37.37 6.95
CA LEU A 121 8.48 35.94 6.72
C LEU A 121 9.69 35.64 5.82
N ILE A 122 10.67 34.89 6.31
CA ILE A 122 11.83 34.43 5.54
C ILE A 122 11.41 33.26 4.65
N LYS A 123 11.46 33.46 3.33
CA LYS A 123 11.25 32.38 2.35
C LYS A 123 12.47 31.47 2.26
N GLN A 124 13.65 32.06 2.15
CA GLN A 124 14.90 31.32 1.99
C GLN A 124 16.09 32.16 2.44
N MET A 125 16.97 31.54 3.21
CA MET A 125 18.27 32.12 3.57
C MET A 125 19.28 30.98 3.72
N GLY A 126 20.25 30.95 2.82
CA GLY A 126 21.29 29.92 2.75
C GLY A 126 20.80 28.56 2.23
N LEU A 127 21.50 28.02 1.24
CA LEU A 127 21.28 26.69 0.68
C LEU A 127 22.41 25.74 1.08
N THR A 128 22.08 24.47 1.21
CA THR A 128 23.03 23.39 1.47
C THR A 128 22.48 22.05 0.99
N LEU A 129 23.28 21.00 1.15
CA LEU A 129 22.88 19.63 0.91
C LEU A 129 22.72 18.88 2.24
N THR A 130 21.72 18.02 2.31
CA THR A 130 21.64 17.01 3.37
C THR A 130 22.79 16.01 3.26
N ARG A 131 23.01 15.20 4.30
CA ARG A 131 24.00 14.11 4.23
C ARG A 131 23.72 13.11 3.09
N ALA A 132 22.44 12.97 2.70
CA ALA A 132 22.00 12.12 1.60
C ALA A 132 22.06 12.83 0.22
N GLY A 133 22.52 14.08 0.13
CA GLY A 133 22.65 14.82 -1.13
C GLY A 133 21.38 15.57 -1.57
N LYS A 134 20.31 15.56 -0.78
CA LYS A 134 19.09 16.35 -1.06
C LYS A 134 19.30 17.85 -0.87
N LEU A 135 18.61 18.65 -1.67
CA LEU A 135 18.62 20.11 -1.57
C LEU A 135 17.93 20.54 -0.27
N PHE A 136 18.54 21.48 0.45
CA PHE A 136 18.04 21.92 1.75
C PHE A 136 18.29 23.43 1.93
N SER A 137 17.23 24.17 2.29
CA SER A 137 17.37 25.55 2.76
C SER A 137 17.60 25.54 4.26
N ARG A 138 18.64 26.23 4.74
CA ARG A 138 18.95 26.30 6.18
C ARG A 138 17.84 26.98 6.97
N VAL A 139 17.32 28.07 6.41
CA VAL A 139 16.20 28.83 6.97
C VAL A 139 15.11 28.92 5.92
N ARG A 140 13.89 28.53 6.28
CA ARG A 140 12.72 28.55 5.39
C ARG A 140 11.43 28.61 6.20
N GLY A 141 10.53 29.51 5.83
CA GLY A 141 9.20 29.63 6.43
C GLY A 141 9.22 30.09 7.88
N GLU A 142 10.25 30.85 8.27
CA GLU A 142 10.41 31.37 9.63
C GLU A 142 10.19 32.87 9.67
N TYR A 143 9.63 33.39 10.76
CA TYR A 143 9.55 34.84 10.96
C TYR A 143 10.94 35.44 11.23
N ASP A 144 11.27 36.58 10.61
CA ASP A 144 12.52 37.32 10.80
C ASP A 144 12.47 38.09 12.12
N GLN A 145 13.07 37.52 13.16
CA GLN A 145 13.27 38.13 14.48
C GLN A 145 14.76 38.44 14.73
N GLY A 146 15.59 38.42 13.68
CA GLY A 146 17.04 38.56 13.77
C GLY A 146 17.76 37.31 14.29
N GLN A 147 17.06 36.20 14.50
CA GLN A 147 17.63 34.97 15.06
C GLN A 147 18.70 34.32 14.17
N HIS A 148 18.71 34.66 12.88
CA HIS A 148 19.65 34.15 11.88
C HIS A 148 20.66 35.19 11.41
N ASP A 149 20.77 36.35 12.08
CA ASP A 149 21.67 37.43 11.64
C ASP A 149 23.15 37.14 11.88
N HIS A 150 23.47 36.00 12.51
CA HIS A 150 24.83 35.49 12.70
C HIS A 150 25.27 34.51 11.59
N LEU A 151 24.39 34.16 10.65
CA LEU A 151 24.70 33.24 9.54
C LEU A 151 25.56 33.96 8.49
N GLU A 152 26.86 33.77 8.56
CA GLU A 152 27.81 34.32 7.59
C GLU A 152 28.11 33.29 6.47
N ASP A 153 28.69 32.13 6.80
CA ASP A 153 29.14 31.15 5.79
C ASP A 153 28.10 30.05 5.48
N VAL A 154 27.78 29.89 4.19
CA VAL A 154 26.86 28.85 3.68
C VAL A 154 27.47 28.05 2.52
N MET A 155 26.91 26.86 2.24
CA MET A 155 27.38 26.04 1.12
C MET A 155 27.01 26.65 -0.23
N ALA A 156 25.78 27.16 -0.33
CA ALA A 156 25.24 27.78 -1.53
C ALA A 156 24.25 28.91 -1.19
N VAL A 157 23.97 29.76 -2.17
CA VAL A 157 22.92 30.78 -2.11
C VAL A 157 22.08 30.75 -3.37
N GLY A 158 20.82 31.17 -3.26
CA GLY A 158 19.96 31.31 -4.43
C GLY A 158 20.36 32.53 -5.27
N THR A 159 20.11 32.49 -6.58
CA THR A 159 20.50 33.56 -7.51
C THR A 159 19.67 34.83 -7.38
N ALA A 160 18.45 34.74 -6.84
CA ALA A 160 17.58 35.89 -6.58
C ALA A 160 18.22 36.83 -5.54
N GLY A 161 18.79 37.94 -6.04
CA GLY A 161 19.48 38.95 -5.25
C GLY A 161 20.98 38.68 -5.01
N ALA A 162 21.57 37.66 -5.63
CA ALA A 162 22.97 37.29 -5.37
C ALA A 162 23.96 38.27 -6.01
N LEU A 163 25.00 38.64 -5.26
CA LEU A 163 26.17 39.40 -5.72
C LEU A 163 27.33 38.43 -5.98
N ILE A 164 27.86 38.41 -7.20
CA ILE A 164 28.89 37.47 -7.65
C ILE A 164 30.12 38.24 -8.15
N SER A 165 31.33 37.85 -7.74
CA SER A 165 32.56 38.38 -8.33
C SER A 165 32.67 37.97 -9.81
N LEU A 166 32.81 38.95 -10.71
CA LEU A 166 32.95 38.68 -12.15
C LEU A 166 34.25 37.93 -12.48
N GLU A 167 35.31 38.17 -11.69
CA GLU A 167 36.56 37.41 -11.79
C GLU A 167 36.32 35.93 -11.52
N LYS A 168 35.70 35.59 -10.39
CA LYS A 168 35.37 34.20 -10.05
C LYS A 168 34.33 33.59 -11.00
N TYR A 169 33.38 34.37 -11.50
CA TYR A 169 32.43 33.91 -12.51
C TYR A 169 33.16 33.45 -13.78
N ARG A 170 34.11 34.25 -14.30
CA ARG A 170 34.90 33.93 -15.49
C ARG A 170 35.84 32.74 -15.25
N GLU A 171 36.52 32.68 -14.10
CA GLU A 171 37.40 31.57 -13.72
C GLU A 171 36.66 30.22 -13.73
N LEU A 172 35.41 30.20 -13.25
CA LEU A 172 34.58 29.00 -13.20
C LEU A 172 33.82 28.71 -14.51
N GLY A 173 34.00 29.57 -15.52
CA GLY A 173 33.28 29.56 -16.80
C GLY A 173 31.78 29.87 -16.70
N GLY A 174 31.32 30.44 -15.58
CA GLY A 174 29.90 30.75 -15.31
C GLY A 174 29.06 29.60 -14.75
N PHE A 175 27.73 29.69 -14.95
CA PHE A 175 26.77 28.64 -14.59
C PHE A 175 26.86 27.44 -15.55
N ASP A 176 26.45 26.26 -15.11
CA ASP A 176 26.44 25.06 -15.95
C ASP A 176 25.19 24.99 -16.84
N PRO A 177 25.30 25.14 -18.18
CA PRO A 177 24.14 25.07 -19.06
C PRO A 177 23.56 23.65 -19.18
N LYS A 178 24.32 22.62 -18.78
CA LYS A 178 23.86 21.22 -18.76
C LYS A 178 23.18 20.85 -17.44
N ALA A 179 23.35 21.64 -16.39
CA ALA A 179 22.69 21.39 -15.11
C ALA A 179 21.18 21.71 -15.20
N PRO A 180 20.34 20.96 -14.47
CA PRO A 180 18.95 21.34 -14.27
C PRO A 180 18.85 22.75 -13.66
N ALA A 181 17.82 23.51 -14.01
CA ALA A 181 17.73 24.92 -13.62
C ALA A 181 17.76 25.13 -12.09
N LEU A 182 17.12 24.24 -11.31
CA LEU A 182 17.12 24.29 -9.84
C LEU A 182 18.40 23.72 -9.18
N ALA A 183 19.36 23.25 -9.98
CA ALA A 183 20.68 22.85 -9.51
C ALA A 183 21.76 23.91 -9.79
N ALA A 184 21.48 24.90 -10.65
CA ALA A 184 22.50 25.80 -11.19
C ALA A 184 23.15 26.69 -10.11
N ASP A 185 22.34 27.20 -9.17
CA ASP A 185 22.76 28.05 -8.06
C ASP A 185 23.64 27.28 -7.05
N VAL A 186 23.22 26.06 -6.70
CA VAL A 186 23.97 25.16 -5.80
C VAL A 186 25.23 24.64 -6.46
N ASP A 187 25.18 24.23 -7.73
CA ASP A 187 26.37 23.77 -8.46
C ASP A 187 27.43 24.87 -8.56
N PHE A 188 27.06 26.08 -8.99
CA PHE A 188 27.98 27.20 -9.11
C PHE A 188 28.60 27.57 -7.76
N SER A 189 27.79 27.64 -6.69
CA SER A 189 28.29 27.93 -5.35
C SER A 189 29.24 26.86 -4.81
N ILE A 190 28.95 25.57 -5.06
CA ILE A 190 29.85 24.48 -4.69
C ILE A 190 31.16 24.59 -5.47
N ARG A 191 31.13 24.83 -6.79
CA ARG A 191 32.34 25.04 -7.60
C ARG A 191 33.15 26.25 -7.11
N ALA A 192 32.49 27.35 -6.73
CA ALA A 192 33.15 28.51 -6.15
C ALA A 192 33.86 28.17 -4.82
N ARG A 193 33.22 27.41 -3.93
CA ARG A 193 33.89 26.94 -2.70
C ARG A 193 35.03 25.97 -2.97
N LEU A 194 34.87 25.05 -3.91
CA LEU A 194 35.88 24.05 -4.23
C LEU A 194 37.07 24.61 -5.04
N SER A 195 36.97 25.83 -5.55
CA SER A 195 38.08 26.61 -6.13
C SER A 195 38.74 27.58 -5.12
N GLY A 196 38.29 27.57 -3.85
CA GLY A 196 38.86 28.39 -2.78
C GLY A 196 38.14 29.71 -2.50
N GLY A 197 37.06 30.03 -3.24
CA GLY A 197 36.21 31.18 -2.93
C GLY A 197 35.32 30.96 -1.69
N ARG A 198 34.94 32.04 -1.00
CA ARG A 198 33.93 31.98 0.07
C ARG A 198 32.54 32.28 -0.49
N VAL A 199 31.51 31.66 0.10
CA VAL A 199 30.10 31.85 -0.24
C VAL A 199 29.34 32.20 1.02
N ALA A 200 28.84 33.42 1.12
CA ALA A 200 28.19 33.92 2.32
C ALA A 200 26.76 34.39 2.06
N VAL A 201 26.01 34.62 3.13
CA VAL A 201 24.76 35.38 3.10
C VAL A 201 24.99 36.71 3.79
N ALA A 202 24.43 37.80 3.28
CA ALA A 202 24.34 39.07 3.98
C ALA A 202 22.95 39.18 4.66
N PRO A 203 22.81 38.92 5.97
CA PRO A 203 21.50 38.83 6.63
C PRO A 203 20.71 40.15 6.61
N ARG A 204 21.43 41.28 6.53
CA ARG A 204 20.85 42.63 6.44
C ARG A 204 20.42 43.01 5.02
N ALA A 205 20.95 42.34 4.00
CA ALA A 205 20.52 42.56 2.62
C ALA A 205 19.23 41.78 2.34
N LYS A 206 18.12 42.49 2.19
CA LYS A 206 16.77 41.92 2.09
C LYS A 206 16.20 42.04 0.68
N VAL A 207 15.59 40.97 0.20
CA VAL A 207 14.91 40.93 -1.11
C VAL A 207 13.56 40.23 -0.94
N ALA A 208 12.46 40.87 -1.36
CA ALA A 208 11.16 40.22 -1.45
C ALA A 208 11.12 39.31 -2.69
N HIS A 209 10.88 38.02 -2.51
CA HIS A 209 10.94 37.03 -3.60
C HIS A 209 9.68 36.18 -3.67
N GLN A 210 9.01 36.18 -4.82
CA GLN A 210 7.73 35.50 -5.02
C GLN A 210 7.88 34.00 -5.30
N MET A 211 9.04 33.55 -5.79
CA MET A 211 9.35 32.16 -6.13
C MET A 211 8.32 31.55 -7.11
N LEU A 212 7.89 32.31 -8.11
CA LEU A 212 6.78 31.92 -9.02
C LEU A 212 7.01 30.53 -9.65
N SER A 213 8.26 30.28 -10.04
CA SER A 213 8.78 29.02 -10.56
C SER A 213 8.61 27.83 -9.62
N MET A 214 9.10 27.94 -8.37
CA MET A 214 9.04 26.85 -7.39
C MET A 214 7.61 26.59 -6.91
N ASN A 215 6.77 27.63 -6.96
CA ASN A 215 5.36 27.57 -6.60
C ASN A 215 4.48 27.01 -7.71
N GLY A 216 5.03 26.67 -8.89
CA GLY A 216 4.28 26.15 -10.03
C GLY A 216 3.31 27.16 -10.66
N GLN A 217 3.55 28.46 -10.44
CA GLN A 217 2.73 29.54 -10.99
C GLN A 217 3.19 29.96 -12.39
N ARG A 218 4.38 29.54 -12.81
CA ARG A 218 4.88 29.71 -14.18
C ARG A 218 4.63 28.46 -15.03
N PRO A 219 4.47 28.61 -16.36
CA PRO A 219 4.37 27.49 -17.27
C PRO A 219 5.58 26.56 -17.11
N ALA A 220 5.31 25.27 -16.93
CA ALA A 220 6.28 24.23 -16.58
C ALA A 220 7.26 23.84 -17.71
N SER A 221 7.18 24.49 -18.88
CA SER A 221 7.93 24.11 -20.08
C SER A 221 9.45 24.15 -19.89
N TRP A 222 9.97 25.12 -19.14
CA TRP A 222 11.40 25.25 -18.86
C TRP A 222 11.88 24.34 -17.70
N LEU A 223 10.96 23.88 -16.83
CA LEU A 223 11.22 22.90 -15.78
C LEU A 223 11.11 21.45 -16.27
N LEU A 224 10.63 21.25 -17.50
CA LEU A 224 10.36 19.94 -18.11
C LEU A 224 9.43 19.04 -17.26
N GLY A 225 8.58 19.64 -16.42
CA GLY A 225 7.70 18.90 -15.52
C GLY A 225 7.21 19.73 -14.33
N SER A 226 6.64 19.08 -13.32
CA SER A 226 6.22 19.75 -12.09
C SER A 226 7.41 20.30 -11.29
N PRO A 227 7.22 21.30 -10.42
CA PRO A 227 8.30 21.79 -9.54
C PRO A 227 8.93 20.67 -8.71
N GLY A 228 8.12 19.71 -8.24
CA GLY A 228 8.61 18.53 -7.52
C GLY A 228 9.52 17.65 -8.37
N HIS A 229 9.16 17.41 -9.64
CA HIS A 229 10.01 16.70 -10.60
C HIS A 229 11.35 17.41 -10.76
N ALA A 230 11.33 18.72 -11.01
CA ALA A 230 12.54 19.50 -11.26
C ALA A 230 13.50 19.51 -10.05
N VAL A 231 12.97 19.59 -8.82
CA VAL A 231 13.78 19.47 -7.60
C VAL A 231 14.42 18.09 -7.51
N ARG A 232 13.66 17.01 -7.77
CA ARG A 232 14.21 15.64 -7.71
C ARG A 232 15.23 15.36 -8.80
N TRP A 233 14.99 15.84 -10.01
CA TRP A 233 15.96 15.78 -11.09
C TRP A 233 17.26 16.52 -10.73
N ALA A 234 17.16 17.73 -10.16
CA ALA A 234 18.30 18.49 -9.65
C ALA A 234 19.08 17.74 -8.56
N GLU A 235 18.40 17.12 -7.59
CA GLU A 235 19.03 16.32 -6.54
C GLU A 235 19.83 15.14 -7.11
N PHE A 236 19.23 14.35 -8.02
CA PHE A 236 19.91 13.22 -8.64
C PHE A 236 21.09 13.67 -9.52
N HIS A 237 20.91 14.75 -10.28
CA HIS A 237 21.97 15.33 -11.11
C HIS A 237 23.16 15.76 -10.25
N LEU A 238 22.94 16.50 -9.15
CA LEU A 238 24.00 16.91 -8.23
C LEU A 238 24.66 15.71 -7.55
N ALA A 239 23.88 14.75 -7.07
CA ALA A 239 24.40 13.55 -6.43
C ALA A 239 25.36 12.77 -7.35
N LEU A 240 24.97 12.57 -8.61
CA LEU A 240 25.79 11.87 -9.61
C LEU A 240 26.94 12.73 -10.12
N SER A 241 26.79 14.05 -10.23
CA SER A 241 27.85 14.96 -10.70
C SER A 241 29.02 15.05 -9.72
N TYR A 242 28.75 14.98 -8.42
CA TYR A 242 29.80 15.03 -7.38
C TYR A 242 30.21 13.66 -6.84
N ALA A 243 29.66 12.56 -7.35
CA ALA A 243 30.03 11.20 -6.93
C ALA A 243 31.46 10.82 -7.32
N SER A 244 32.08 9.91 -6.56
CA SER A 244 33.30 9.22 -6.99
C SER A 244 33.03 8.40 -8.26
N PHE A 245 34.06 7.94 -8.97
CA PHE A 245 33.87 7.12 -10.18
C PHE A 245 33.01 5.88 -9.90
N ILE A 246 33.36 5.11 -8.86
CA ILE A 246 32.62 3.93 -8.42
C ILE A 246 31.20 4.31 -7.98
N GLY A 247 31.05 5.40 -7.21
CA GLY A 247 29.75 5.88 -6.76
C GLY A 247 28.85 6.36 -7.90
N PHE A 248 29.43 6.89 -8.98
CA PHE A 248 28.71 7.27 -10.19
C PHE A 248 28.20 6.04 -10.94
N VAL A 249 29.05 5.03 -11.18
CA VAL A 249 28.67 3.81 -11.93
C VAL A 249 27.54 3.08 -11.20
N PHE A 250 27.72 2.76 -9.92
CA PHE A 250 26.68 2.09 -9.14
C PHE A 250 25.47 2.99 -8.89
N GLY A 251 25.69 4.29 -8.64
CA GLY A 251 24.62 5.24 -8.42
C GLY A 251 23.71 5.43 -9.63
N TRP A 252 24.28 5.40 -10.85
CA TRP A 252 23.54 5.47 -12.10
C TRP A 252 22.82 4.16 -12.41
N LEU A 253 23.51 3.01 -12.27
CA LEU A 253 22.92 1.68 -12.53
C LEU A 253 21.75 1.36 -11.58
N LEU A 254 21.89 1.71 -10.30
CA LEU A 254 20.88 1.46 -9.27
C LEU A 254 19.85 2.59 -9.13
N LEU A 255 19.91 3.63 -9.97
CA LEU A 255 19.07 4.82 -9.82
C LEU A 255 17.58 4.49 -9.92
N LEU A 256 17.16 3.74 -10.95
CA LEU A 256 15.75 3.36 -11.16
C LEU A 256 15.25 2.38 -10.08
N PRO A 257 15.96 1.28 -9.75
CA PRO A 257 15.57 0.43 -8.62
C PRO A 257 15.45 1.22 -7.31
N PHE A 258 16.38 2.12 -7.04
CA PHE A 258 16.35 2.96 -5.84
C PHE A 258 15.14 3.90 -5.81
N ALA A 259 14.78 4.52 -6.94
CA ALA A 259 13.61 5.37 -7.05
C ALA A 259 12.30 4.60 -6.83
N VAL A 260 12.20 3.36 -7.32
CA VAL A 260 11.05 2.48 -7.07
C VAL A 260 10.96 2.11 -5.59
N LEU A 261 12.07 1.69 -4.98
CA LEU A 261 12.11 1.37 -3.55
C LEU A 261 11.73 2.59 -2.69
N ASN A 262 12.26 3.77 -3.00
CA ASN A 262 11.93 4.99 -2.26
C ASN A 262 10.48 5.42 -2.49
N SER A 263 9.90 5.14 -3.65
CA SER A 263 8.47 5.35 -3.95
C SER A 263 7.58 4.47 -3.07
N LEU A 264 7.94 3.21 -2.84
CA LEU A 264 7.25 2.33 -1.87
C LEU A 264 7.33 2.90 -0.46
N VAL A 265 8.50 3.43 -0.06
CA VAL A 265 8.65 4.11 1.24
C VAL A 265 7.77 5.37 1.33
N LEU A 266 7.65 6.15 0.25
CA LEU A 266 6.76 7.31 0.20
C LEU A 266 5.28 6.90 0.35
N LEU A 267 4.86 5.80 -0.28
CA LEU A 267 3.52 5.24 -0.13
C LEU A 267 3.24 4.82 1.33
N VAL A 268 4.17 4.11 1.96
CA VAL A 268 4.09 3.73 3.37
C VAL A 268 4.02 4.96 4.28
N ARG A 269 4.70 6.05 3.91
CA ARG A 269 4.66 7.34 4.63
C ARG A 269 3.46 8.21 4.29
N LYS A 270 2.48 7.72 3.53
CA LYS A 270 1.29 8.46 3.05
C LYS A 270 1.63 9.70 2.22
N ARG A 271 2.78 9.70 1.54
CA ARG A 271 3.25 10.77 0.64
C ARG A 271 3.15 10.33 -0.83
N ALA A 272 2.01 9.76 -1.22
CA ALA A 272 1.78 9.25 -2.57
C ALA A 272 1.94 10.33 -3.66
N ALA A 273 1.64 11.59 -3.34
CA ALA A 273 1.78 12.73 -4.24
C ALA A 273 3.23 12.99 -4.70
N ASP A 274 4.23 12.56 -3.92
CA ASP A 274 5.64 12.76 -4.25
C ASP A 274 6.21 11.64 -5.14
N VAL A 275 5.48 10.52 -5.31
CA VAL A 275 5.94 9.36 -6.09
C VAL A 275 6.17 9.71 -7.57
N PRO A 276 5.25 10.42 -8.27
CA PRO A 276 5.48 10.79 -9.66
C PRO A 276 6.72 11.67 -9.83
N ALA A 277 6.97 12.58 -8.89
CA ALA A 277 8.16 13.44 -8.91
C ALA A 277 9.46 12.66 -8.70
N GLU A 278 9.45 11.68 -7.78
CA GLU A 278 10.59 10.80 -7.53
C GLU A 278 10.94 9.95 -8.77
N LEU A 279 9.95 9.28 -9.36
CA LEU A 279 10.15 8.42 -10.54
C LEU A 279 10.55 9.22 -11.78
N SER A 280 9.82 10.28 -12.09
CA SER A 280 10.13 11.11 -13.26
C SER A 280 11.49 11.79 -13.13
N GLY A 281 11.84 12.31 -11.95
CA GLY A 281 13.16 12.90 -11.71
C GLY A 281 14.29 11.88 -11.89
N ALA A 282 14.07 10.64 -11.46
CA ALA A 282 15.01 9.55 -11.67
C ALA A 282 15.15 9.18 -13.16
N ILE A 283 14.04 9.03 -13.89
CA ILE A 283 14.08 8.72 -15.34
C ILE A 283 14.86 9.78 -16.11
N PHE A 284 14.62 11.07 -15.83
CA PHE A 284 15.33 12.16 -16.49
C PHE A 284 16.82 12.21 -16.14
N ALA A 285 17.20 11.89 -14.90
CA ALA A 285 18.60 11.75 -14.52
C ALA A 285 19.26 10.53 -15.19
N PHE A 286 18.53 9.42 -15.33
CA PHE A 286 19.00 8.19 -15.96
C PHE A 286 19.29 8.39 -17.45
N VAL A 287 18.32 8.95 -18.19
CA VAL A 287 18.43 9.26 -19.63
C VAL A 287 19.40 10.41 -19.88
N GLY A 288 19.49 11.38 -18.97
CA GLY A 288 20.35 12.56 -19.07
C GLY A 288 21.83 12.33 -18.76
N ILE A 289 22.36 11.12 -18.94
CA ILE A 289 23.75 10.78 -18.56
C ILE A 289 24.80 11.70 -19.19
N GLU A 290 24.60 12.12 -20.45
CA GLU A 290 25.52 13.02 -21.15
C GLU A 290 25.63 14.40 -20.47
N LYS A 291 24.51 14.89 -19.92
CA LYS A 291 24.49 16.16 -19.16
C LYS A 291 25.32 16.03 -17.91
N ILE A 292 25.15 14.93 -17.16
CA ILE A 292 25.89 14.64 -15.93
C ILE A 292 27.39 14.48 -16.24
N LEU A 293 27.77 13.74 -17.28
CA LEU A 293 29.17 13.59 -17.69
C LEU A 293 29.79 14.95 -18.08
N GLY A 294 29.02 15.81 -18.76
CA GLY A 294 29.42 17.19 -19.04
C GLY A 294 29.69 18.01 -17.77
N SER A 295 28.76 17.99 -16.80
CA SER A 295 28.92 18.64 -15.50
C SER A 295 30.15 18.09 -14.74
N ARG A 296 30.37 16.77 -14.75
CA ARG A 296 31.54 16.12 -14.12
C ARG A 296 32.86 16.59 -14.73
N ALA A 297 32.93 16.65 -16.06
CA ALA A 297 34.13 17.13 -16.77
C ALA A 297 34.43 18.59 -16.40
N ARG A 298 33.39 19.41 -16.28
CA ARG A 298 33.50 20.81 -15.88
C ARG A 298 33.96 20.97 -14.43
N ILE A 299 33.32 20.26 -13.49
CA ILE A 299 33.71 20.25 -12.08
C ILE A 299 35.20 19.87 -11.94
N LYS A 300 35.66 18.84 -12.66
CA LYS A 300 37.06 18.41 -12.64
C LYS A 300 38.04 19.50 -13.14
N ARG A 301 37.62 20.35 -14.07
CA ARG A 301 38.46 21.46 -14.60
C ARG A 301 38.50 22.67 -13.68
N THR A 302 37.41 22.96 -12.98
CA THR A 302 37.27 24.21 -12.21
C THR A 302 37.50 24.06 -10.71
N THR A 303 37.63 22.83 -10.18
CA THR A 303 37.72 22.58 -8.74
C THR A 303 39.05 21.96 -8.34
N SER A 304 39.59 22.41 -7.21
CA SER A 304 40.84 21.88 -6.62
C SER A 304 40.58 20.98 -5.41
N ALA A 305 39.50 21.24 -4.66
CA ALA A 305 39.09 20.46 -3.50
C ALA A 305 37.98 19.44 -3.80
N LYS A 306 37.83 18.43 -2.93
CA LYS A 306 36.73 17.44 -2.99
C LYS A 306 35.52 17.91 -2.18
N LEU A 307 34.30 17.55 -2.60
CA LEU A 307 33.04 17.90 -1.91
C LEU A 307 33.01 17.54 -0.41
N ARG A 308 33.78 16.54 0.02
CA ARG A 308 33.89 16.14 1.45
C ARG A 308 34.47 17.25 2.34
N SER A 309 35.25 18.19 1.80
CA SER A 309 35.75 19.36 2.55
C SER A 309 34.60 20.24 3.04
N LEU A 310 33.48 20.27 2.32
CA LEU A 310 32.29 21.04 2.67
C LEU A 310 31.34 20.28 3.62
N SER A 311 31.78 19.16 4.20
CA SER A 311 30.94 18.34 5.08
C SER A 311 30.41 19.08 6.32
N ARG A 312 31.15 20.07 6.83
CA ARG A 312 30.71 20.93 7.95
C ARG A 312 29.59 21.90 7.57
N LEU A 313 29.45 22.22 6.28
CA LEU A 313 28.39 23.11 5.79
C LEU A 313 27.10 22.37 5.44
N ARG A 314 27.13 21.03 5.38
CA ARG A 314 25.95 20.19 5.12
C ARG A 314 24.94 20.27 6.27
N ALA A 315 23.67 20.09 5.93
CA ALA A 315 22.61 20.10 6.93
C ALA A 315 22.82 18.99 7.98
N THR A 316 22.66 19.34 9.25
CA THR A 316 22.75 18.37 10.35
C THR A 316 21.50 17.49 10.40
N ARG A 317 21.60 16.31 11.03
CA ARG A 317 20.41 15.45 11.24
C ARG A 317 19.33 16.15 12.06
N GLN A 318 19.75 17.02 12.98
CA GLN A 318 18.83 17.79 13.83
C GLN A 318 18.10 18.87 13.03
N GLU A 319 18.80 19.63 12.18
CA GLU A 319 18.17 20.60 11.27
C GLU A 319 17.12 19.95 10.36
N VAL A 320 17.46 18.81 9.76
CA VAL A 320 16.52 18.06 8.90
C VAL A 320 15.32 17.57 9.70
N LYS A 321 15.52 17.10 10.94
CA LYS A 321 14.43 16.67 11.82
C LYS A 321 13.52 17.84 12.18
N ASN A 322 14.08 18.98 12.59
CA ASN A 322 13.34 20.18 12.96
C ASN A 322 12.55 20.73 11.76
N SER A 323 13.16 20.78 10.57
CA SER A 323 12.49 21.19 9.33
C SER A 323 11.32 20.28 8.97
N ASN A 324 11.50 18.95 9.08
CA ASN A 324 10.42 17.99 8.84
C ASN A 324 9.29 18.08 9.88
N GLN A 325 9.60 18.42 11.13
CA GLN A 325 8.59 18.66 12.16
C GLN A 325 7.77 19.91 11.82
N ARG A 326 8.43 21.03 11.53
CA ARG A 326 7.76 22.27 11.13
C ARG A 326 6.89 22.11 9.89
N ALA A 327 7.36 21.37 8.89
CA ALA A 327 6.56 21.10 7.69
C ALA A 327 5.27 20.33 8.02
N LYS A 328 5.32 19.37 8.97
CA LYS A 328 4.13 18.67 9.46
C LYS A 328 3.22 19.59 10.26
N ASP A 329 3.80 20.42 11.14
CA ASP A 329 3.04 21.36 11.97
C ASP A 329 2.33 22.40 11.08
N GLU A 330 2.96 22.84 10.00
CA GLU A 330 2.37 23.73 8.99
C GLU A 330 1.25 23.03 8.21
N GLU A 331 1.42 21.76 7.82
CA GLU A 331 0.36 20.96 7.20
C GLU A 331 -0.85 20.79 8.15
N ILE A 332 -0.59 20.48 9.42
CA ILE A 332 -1.63 20.34 10.45
C ILE A 332 -2.34 21.68 10.67
N SER A 333 -1.59 22.77 10.85
CA SER A 333 -2.15 24.12 11.02
C SER A 333 -3.03 24.50 9.83
N LYS A 334 -2.58 24.22 8.60
CA LYS A 334 -3.37 24.41 7.38
C LYS A 334 -4.61 23.54 7.29
N GLN A 335 -4.58 22.32 7.81
CA GLN A 335 -5.75 21.46 7.87
C GLN A 335 -6.75 21.97 8.90
N LEU A 336 -6.27 22.45 10.05
CA LEU A 336 -7.10 23.06 11.09
C LEU A 336 -7.74 24.36 10.60
N LEU A 337 -6.99 25.23 9.92
CA LEU A 337 -7.50 26.46 9.30
C LEU A 337 -8.60 26.14 8.26
N ASP A 338 -8.38 25.16 7.39
CA ASP A 338 -9.38 24.72 6.42
C ASP A 338 -10.62 24.12 7.06
N ALA A 339 -10.46 23.36 8.16
CA ALA A 339 -11.58 22.81 8.91
C ALA A 339 -12.40 23.93 9.55
N HIS A 340 -11.71 24.90 10.16
CA HIS A 340 -12.32 26.08 10.75
C HIS A 340 -13.08 26.92 9.70
N ALA A 341 -12.48 27.16 8.53
CA ALA A 341 -13.11 27.89 7.43
C ALA A 341 -14.38 27.20 6.87
N ARG A 342 -14.55 25.89 7.09
CA ARG A 342 -15.75 25.14 6.69
C ARG A 342 -16.87 25.18 7.73
N GLY A 343 -16.66 25.84 8.88
CA GLY A 343 -17.63 25.88 9.96
C GLY A 343 -17.74 24.58 10.75
N ASP A 344 -16.73 23.70 10.67
CA ASP A 344 -16.60 22.55 11.57
C ASP A 344 -16.15 23.10 12.95
N ASN A 345 -17.10 23.25 13.87
CA ASN A 345 -16.85 23.79 15.22
C ASN A 345 -16.20 22.79 16.19
N ASP A 346 -15.94 21.55 15.76
CA ASP A 346 -15.29 20.56 16.60
C ASP A 346 -13.77 20.80 16.59
N GLN A 347 -13.30 21.47 17.65
CA GLN A 347 -11.89 21.55 18.05
C GLN A 347 -11.36 20.15 18.45
N GLN A 348 -11.28 19.22 17.50
CA GLN A 348 -10.57 17.97 17.74
C GLN A 348 -9.08 18.21 17.53
N ALA A 349 -8.35 18.27 18.65
CA ALA A 349 -6.90 18.22 18.68
C ALA A 349 -6.43 17.03 17.82
N VAL A 350 -5.83 17.32 16.66
CA VAL A 350 -5.15 16.32 15.84
C VAL A 350 -4.01 15.78 16.69
N ASN A 351 -4.27 14.71 17.44
CA ASN A 351 -3.27 14.11 18.33
C ASN A 351 -2.14 13.52 17.46
N PRO A 352 -0.93 14.10 17.49
CA PRO A 352 0.16 13.70 16.59
C PRO A 352 0.69 12.28 16.88
N ASN A 353 0.34 11.71 18.05
CA ASN A 353 0.75 10.38 18.50
C ASN A 353 -0.31 9.27 18.28
N SER A 354 -1.35 9.53 17.47
CA SER A 354 -2.41 8.54 17.18
C SER A 354 -1.99 7.44 16.18
N GLY A 355 -0.77 7.54 15.61
CA GLY A 355 -0.25 6.57 14.66
C GLY A 355 -0.05 5.17 15.24
N PHE A 356 -0.29 4.14 14.43
CA PHE A 356 -0.11 2.72 14.81
C PHE A 356 1.24 2.45 15.48
N ALA A 357 2.33 2.95 14.92
CA ALA A 357 3.67 2.81 15.52
C ALA A 357 3.85 3.65 16.79
N ALA A 358 3.33 4.88 16.82
CA ALA A 358 3.46 5.79 17.98
C ALA A 358 2.69 5.30 19.21
N SER A 359 1.61 4.53 19.00
CA SER A 359 0.78 3.95 20.07
C SER A 359 1.41 2.74 20.77
N GLY A 360 2.54 2.23 20.29
CA GLY A 360 3.12 0.95 20.76
C GLY A 360 2.42 -0.30 20.23
N ALA A 361 1.31 -0.18 19.50
CA ALA A 361 0.55 -1.30 18.94
C ALA A 361 1.38 -2.22 18.01
N ILE A 362 2.45 -1.68 17.40
CA ILE A 362 3.37 -2.49 16.57
C ILE A 362 4.04 -3.61 17.37
N TRP A 363 4.34 -3.39 18.66
CA TRP A 363 4.95 -4.40 19.51
C TRP A 363 3.98 -5.52 19.86
N PHE A 364 2.70 -5.20 20.04
CA PHE A 364 1.66 -6.21 20.26
C PHE A 364 1.36 -7.01 18.99
N ALA A 365 1.37 -6.38 17.81
CA ALA A 365 1.27 -7.11 16.55
C ALA A 365 2.46 -8.05 16.35
N LEU A 366 3.69 -7.59 16.63
CA LEU A 366 4.89 -8.44 16.60
C LEU A 366 4.85 -9.55 17.65
N ALA A 367 4.31 -9.27 18.84
CA ALA A 367 4.13 -10.28 19.88
C ALA A 367 3.15 -11.38 19.45
N LEU A 368 2.06 -11.05 18.74
CA LEU A 368 1.16 -12.06 18.15
C LEU A 368 1.85 -12.90 17.07
N VAL A 369 2.69 -12.29 16.23
CA VAL A 369 3.51 -13.03 15.26
C VAL A 369 4.50 -13.96 15.97
N ALA A 370 5.14 -13.48 17.03
CA ALA A 370 6.04 -14.29 17.85
C ALA A 370 5.30 -15.40 18.61
N LEU A 371 4.04 -15.17 19.00
CA LEU A 371 3.20 -16.20 19.61
C LEU A 371 2.90 -17.34 18.64
N ASN A 372 2.80 -17.03 17.34
CA ASN A 372 2.63 -18.01 16.28
C ASN A 372 3.92 -18.78 15.92
N ILE A 373 5.01 -18.69 16.70
CA ILE A 373 6.31 -19.28 16.30
C ILE A 373 6.27 -20.80 16.10
N MET A 374 5.37 -21.51 16.78
CA MET A 374 5.16 -22.95 16.52
C MET A 374 4.60 -23.23 15.12
N TRP A 375 3.94 -22.25 14.52
CA TRP A 375 3.40 -22.23 13.15
C TRP A 375 4.38 -21.58 12.16
N PHE A 376 5.65 -21.42 12.53
CA PHE A 376 6.64 -20.82 11.64
C PHE A 376 6.81 -21.69 10.38
N PRO A 377 6.72 -21.10 9.18
CA PRO A 377 6.79 -21.87 7.95
C PRO A 377 8.20 -22.40 7.71
N THR A 378 8.38 -23.71 7.84
CA THR A 378 9.66 -24.38 7.53
C THR A 378 9.84 -24.62 6.04
N ASN A 379 8.76 -24.58 5.25
CA ASN A 379 8.75 -24.74 3.80
C ASN A 379 7.67 -23.84 3.15
N PHE A 380 7.60 -23.84 1.81
CA PHE A 380 6.77 -22.93 1.04
C PHE A 380 5.27 -23.26 1.09
N ALA A 381 4.89 -24.54 1.07
CA ALA A 381 3.49 -24.96 1.09
C ALA A 381 3.07 -25.54 2.43
N VAL A 382 1.82 -25.29 2.81
CA VAL A 382 1.18 -25.83 4.01
C VAL A 382 0.09 -26.83 3.60
N THR A 383 0.13 -28.00 4.23
CA THR A 383 -0.86 -29.07 4.09
C THR A 383 -1.48 -29.35 5.46
N GLY A 384 -2.79 -29.28 5.55
CA GLY A 384 -3.55 -29.48 6.78
C GLY A 384 -4.97 -29.96 6.49
N SER A 385 -5.79 -30.07 7.53
CA SER A 385 -7.17 -30.57 7.37
C SER A 385 -8.09 -29.69 6.52
N GLY A 386 -7.73 -28.43 6.28
CA GLY A 386 -8.53 -27.46 5.51
C GLY A 386 -7.76 -26.70 4.43
N VAL A 387 -6.49 -27.05 4.18
CA VAL A 387 -5.65 -26.45 3.13
C VAL A 387 -4.85 -27.53 2.42
N ILE A 388 -4.83 -27.41 1.08
CA ILE A 388 -3.89 -28.09 0.20
C ILE A 388 -3.11 -27.04 -0.61
N PRO A 389 -1.94 -27.39 -1.20
CA PRO A 389 -1.13 -26.45 -1.96
C PRO A 389 -1.85 -25.90 -3.19
N LEU A 390 -1.42 -24.73 -3.64
CA LEU A 390 -1.82 -24.14 -4.93
C LEU A 390 -1.00 -24.72 -6.08
N SER A 391 -1.47 -24.51 -7.30
CA SER A 391 -0.69 -24.69 -8.53
C SER A 391 0.62 -23.89 -8.48
N SER A 392 1.69 -24.44 -9.08
CA SER A 392 3.05 -23.85 -9.08
C SER A 392 3.11 -22.56 -9.90
N ASN A 393 2.37 -22.50 -11.01
CA ASN A 393 2.28 -21.29 -11.82
C ASN A 393 1.09 -20.44 -11.43
N TRP A 394 1.31 -19.15 -11.21
CA TRP A 394 0.24 -18.19 -10.94
C TRP A 394 -0.77 -18.08 -12.10
N LEU A 395 -0.32 -18.26 -13.35
CA LEU A 395 -1.20 -18.20 -14.52
C LEU A 395 -2.26 -19.30 -14.51
N ASP A 396 -1.95 -20.49 -13.98
CA ASP A 396 -2.91 -21.60 -13.85
C ASP A 396 -3.98 -21.28 -12.79
N ILE A 397 -3.60 -20.57 -11.72
CA ILE A 397 -4.56 -20.09 -10.72
C ILE A 397 -5.46 -19.01 -11.33
N PHE A 398 -4.88 -18.09 -12.08
CA PHE A 398 -5.60 -17.01 -12.74
C PHE A 398 -6.48 -17.49 -13.90
N SER A 399 -6.13 -18.59 -14.56
CA SER A 399 -6.96 -19.17 -15.61
C SER A 399 -8.29 -19.71 -15.05
N GLN A 400 -8.29 -20.23 -13.81
CA GLN A 400 -9.50 -20.65 -13.12
C GLN A 400 -10.39 -19.45 -12.75
N ALA A 401 -9.80 -18.36 -12.28
CA ALA A 401 -10.54 -17.19 -11.80
C ALA A 401 -11.49 -16.58 -12.85
N GLY A 402 -12.79 -16.59 -12.56
CA GLY A 402 -13.81 -16.02 -13.44
C GLY A 402 -14.02 -16.80 -14.74
N SER A 403 -13.56 -18.05 -14.82
CA SER A 403 -13.92 -18.94 -15.93
C SER A 403 -15.40 -19.30 -15.87
N SER A 404 -16.07 -19.27 -17.03
CA SER A 404 -17.46 -19.71 -17.17
C SER A 404 -17.58 -21.22 -17.35
N THR A 405 -16.51 -21.86 -17.81
CA THR A 405 -16.43 -23.30 -18.07
C THR A 405 -15.10 -23.80 -17.50
N GLN A 406 -15.18 -24.78 -16.60
CA GLN A 406 -14.02 -25.51 -16.10
C GLN A 406 -14.30 -26.99 -16.28
N SER A 407 -13.42 -27.69 -17.01
CA SER A 407 -13.50 -29.14 -17.13
C SER A 407 -12.94 -29.81 -15.88
N MET A 408 -13.79 -30.45 -15.09
CA MET A 408 -13.42 -31.19 -13.89
C MET A 408 -13.77 -32.67 -14.02
N GLY A 409 -12.99 -33.54 -13.37
CA GLY A 409 -13.20 -34.99 -13.47
C GLY A 409 -13.16 -35.49 -14.92
N LEU A 410 -14.18 -36.22 -15.35
CA LEU A 410 -14.33 -36.72 -16.72
C LEU A 410 -15.02 -35.72 -17.67
N GLY A 411 -14.70 -34.43 -17.58
CA GLY A 411 -15.24 -33.38 -18.46
C GLY A 411 -16.54 -32.73 -17.96
N PHE A 412 -16.77 -32.69 -16.65
CA PHE A 412 -17.87 -31.90 -16.07
C PHE A 412 -17.57 -30.41 -16.22
N GLU A 413 -18.49 -29.65 -16.81
CA GLU A 413 -18.37 -28.21 -16.99
C GLU A 413 -19.23 -27.45 -15.98
N SER A 414 -18.63 -26.50 -15.27
CA SER A 414 -19.34 -25.59 -14.36
C SER A 414 -18.61 -24.24 -14.25
N ALA A 415 -19.30 -23.22 -13.75
CA ALA A 415 -18.70 -21.93 -13.49
C ALA A 415 -17.69 -22.01 -12.34
N SER A 416 -16.63 -21.21 -12.44
CA SER A 416 -15.66 -21.05 -11.35
C SER A 416 -16.31 -20.52 -10.08
N ASP A 417 -15.89 -21.06 -8.94
CA ASP A 417 -16.22 -20.45 -7.65
C ASP A 417 -15.59 -19.03 -7.57
N PRO A 418 -16.28 -18.04 -6.99
CA PRO A 418 -15.72 -16.70 -6.74
C PRO A 418 -14.44 -16.71 -5.92
N PHE A 419 -14.22 -17.77 -5.13
CA PHE A 419 -13.01 -17.97 -4.34
C PHE A 419 -11.73 -18.06 -5.19
N ALA A 420 -11.82 -18.49 -6.46
CA ALA A 420 -10.67 -18.50 -7.36
C ALA A 420 -10.09 -17.08 -7.58
N TRP A 421 -10.93 -16.04 -7.59
CA TRP A 421 -10.45 -14.65 -7.63
C TRP A 421 -9.65 -14.27 -6.39
N VAL A 422 -10.06 -14.76 -5.22
CA VAL A 422 -9.36 -14.55 -3.95
C VAL A 422 -7.98 -15.16 -4.01
N LEU A 423 -7.88 -16.43 -4.45
CA LEU A 423 -6.61 -17.14 -4.59
C LEU A 423 -5.68 -16.44 -5.58
N ALA A 424 -6.20 -16.03 -6.75
CA ALA A 424 -5.44 -15.31 -7.76
C ALA A 424 -4.91 -13.96 -7.26
N MET A 425 -5.75 -13.17 -6.57
CA MET A 425 -5.34 -11.88 -6.02
C MET A 425 -4.31 -12.01 -4.90
N MET A 426 -4.47 -12.99 -4.02
CA MET A 426 -3.59 -13.19 -2.89
C MET A 426 -2.22 -13.73 -3.27
N SER A 427 -2.16 -14.61 -4.28
CA SER A 427 -0.91 -15.20 -4.75
C SER A 427 -0.15 -14.29 -5.74
N ALA A 428 -0.80 -13.28 -6.32
CA ALA A 428 -0.16 -12.38 -7.30
C ALA A 428 1.16 -11.71 -6.82
N PRO A 429 1.31 -11.24 -5.57
CA PRO A 429 2.58 -10.67 -5.09
C PRO A 429 3.72 -11.69 -5.03
N LEU A 430 3.39 -12.97 -4.88
CA LEU A 430 4.31 -14.10 -4.78
C LEU A 430 4.11 -15.04 -5.98
N PHE A 431 3.99 -14.46 -7.19
CA PHE A 431 3.66 -15.21 -8.42
C PHE A 431 4.63 -16.35 -8.75
N PHE A 432 5.86 -16.30 -8.21
CA PHE A 432 6.90 -17.31 -8.37
C PHE A 432 6.71 -18.51 -7.43
N GLU A 433 6.04 -18.32 -6.29
CA GLU A 433 5.72 -19.37 -5.31
C GLU A 433 4.33 -19.10 -4.70
N PRO A 434 3.24 -19.35 -5.46
CA PRO A 434 1.88 -19.00 -5.04
C PRO A 434 1.45 -19.61 -3.70
N SER A 435 1.86 -20.85 -3.43
CA SER A 435 1.56 -21.57 -2.19
C SER A 435 2.11 -20.86 -0.94
N PHE A 436 3.23 -20.14 -1.06
CA PHE A 436 3.81 -19.40 0.05
C PHE A 436 2.92 -18.24 0.52
N ALA A 437 2.08 -17.68 -0.36
CA ALA A 437 1.14 -16.62 0.02
C ALA A 437 0.11 -17.10 1.05
N ILE A 438 -0.41 -18.33 0.89
CA ILE A 438 -1.35 -18.95 1.82
C ILE A 438 -0.66 -19.21 3.16
N THR A 439 0.51 -19.82 3.11
CA THR A 439 1.35 -20.13 4.27
C THR A 439 1.65 -18.87 5.10
N LEU A 440 2.07 -17.80 4.44
CA LEU A 440 2.37 -16.52 5.09
C LEU A 440 1.12 -15.87 5.68
N LEU A 441 -0.03 -15.96 5.01
CA LEU A 441 -1.27 -15.40 5.56
C LEU A 441 -1.73 -16.16 6.79
N LEU A 442 -1.70 -17.50 6.80
CA LEU A 442 -2.05 -18.28 7.99
C LEU A 442 -1.16 -17.89 9.17
N TYR A 443 0.14 -17.71 8.93
CA TYR A 443 1.09 -17.27 9.95
C TYR A 443 0.82 -15.83 10.45
N LEU A 444 0.41 -14.91 9.57
CA LEU A 444 0.18 -13.50 9.90
C LEU A 444 -1.28 -13.15 10.26
N ALA A 445 -2.21 -14.11 10.20
CA ALA A 445 -3.65 -13.85 10.30
C ALA A 445 -4.05 -13.11 11.58
N THR A 446 -3.51 -13.51 12.74
CA THR A 446 -3.80 -12.86 14.03
C THR A 446 -3.31 -11.41 14.07
N ALA A 447 -2.15 -11.13 13.47
CA ALA A 447 -1.61 -9.77 13.38
C ALA A 447 -2.40 -8.89 12.39
N ILE A 448 -2.86 -9.46 11.27
CA ILE A 448 -3.72 -8.76 10.31
C ILE A 448 -5.07 -8.41 10.96
N ALA A 449 -5.68 -9.35 11.69
CA ALA A 449 -6.91 -9.11 12.45
C ALA A 449 -6.71 -8.04 13.52
N PHE A 450 -5.63 -8.12 14.30
CA PHE A 450 -5.27 -7.15 15.33
C PHE A 450 -5.15 -5.73 14.77
N THR A 451 -4.40 -5.57 13.67
CA THR A 451 -4.21 -4.26 13.05
C THR A 451 -5.50 -3.66 12.51
N GLY A 452 -6.41 -4.50 11.97
CA GLY A 452 -7.74 -4.09 11.54
C GLY A 452 -8.60 -3.59 12.70
N VAL A 453 -8.70 -4.35 13.79
CA VAL A 453 -9.48 -3.95 14.97
C VAL A 453 -8.87 -2.74 15.68
N PHE A 454 -7.55 -2.61 15.72
CA PHE A 454 -6.89 -1.43 16.31
C PHE A 454 -7.25 -0.14 15.56
N ARG A 455 -7.48 -0.22 14.24
CA ARG A 455 -7.98 0.91 13.44
C ARG A 455 -9.48 1.12 13.64
N LEU A 456 -10.27 0.05 13.64
CA LEU A 456 -11.72 0.11 13.83
C LEU A 456 -12.11 0.67 15.20
N SER A 457 -11.42 0.24 16.26
CA SER A 457 -11.64 0.72 17.63
C SER A 457 -11.36 2.21 17.81
N ALA A 458 -10.62 2.85 16.90
CA ALA A 458 -10.42 4.30 16.91
C ALA A 458 -11.71 5.08 16.60
N LEU A 459 -12.73 4.44 16.02
CA LEU A 459 -14.05 5.04 15.82
C LEU A 459 -14.83 5.16 17.14
N VAL A 460 -14.44 4.38 18.13
CA VAL A 460 -15.19 4.16 19.37
C VAL A 460 -14.51 4.77 20.58
N SER A 461 -13.18 4.63 20.66
CA SER A 461 -12.37 5.08 21.79
C SER A 461 -11.06 5.71 21.31
N GLU A 462 -10.70 6.84 21.90
CA GLU A 462 -9.45 7.55 21.61
C GLU A 462 -8.26 6.95 22.36
N SER A 463 -8.50 6.12 23.39
CA SER A 463 -7.42 5.64 24.24
C SER A 463 -6.73 4.40 23.69
N ASN A 464 -5.43 4.51 23.47
CA ASN A 464 -4.57 3.43 22.99
C ASN A 464 -4.69 2.09 23.76
N PRO A 465 -4.71 2.03 25.12
CA PRO A 465 -4.82 0.75 25.81
C PRO A 465 -6.16 0.05 25.58
N ILE A 466 -7.27 0.80 25.40
CA ILE A 466 -8.57 0.23 25.07
C ILE A 466 -8.52 -0.37 23.66
N ARG A 467 -7.94 0.36 22.71
CA ARG A 467 -7.79 -0.09 21.32
C ARG A 467 -6.91 -1.34 21.22
N ILE A 468 -5.82 -1.40 21.97
CA ILE A 468 -4.92 -2.58 22.05
C ILE A 468 -5.68 -3.76 22.67
N THR A 469 -6.38 -3.55 23.79
CA THR A 469 -7.13 -4.63 24.46
C THR A 469 -8.22 -5.18 23.54
N ALA A 470 -9.01 -4.32 22.90
CA ALA A 470 -10.02 -4.72 21.93
C ALA A 470 -9.41 -5.51 20.76
N ALA A 471 -8.29 -5.04 20.21
CA ALA A 471 -7.60 -5.71 19.12
C ALA A 471 -7.05 -7.08 19.53
N LEU A 472 -6.49 -7.21 20.73
CA LEU A 472 -6.04 -8.50 21.28
C LEU A 472 -7.22 -9.46 21.47
N SER A 473 -8.32 -9.00 22.07
CA SER A 473 -9.51 -9.83 22.32
C SER A 473 -10.09 -10.43 21.04
N TYR A 474 -10.13 -9.67 19.95
CA TYR A 474 -10.59 -10.18 18.67
C TYR A 474 -9.57 -11.09 17.99
N SER A 475 -8.28 -10.73 18.01
CA SER A 475 -7.23 -11.55 17.40
C SER A 475 -7.06 -12.93 18.04
N LEU A 476 -7.48 -13.06 19.30
CA LEU A 476 -7.50 -14.31 20.05
C LEU A 476 -8.92 -14.90 20.20
N TRP A 477 -9.91 -14.33 19.49
CA TRP A 477 -11.29 -14.80 19.55
C TRP A 477 -11.40 -16.26 19.06
N PRO A 478 -12.20 -17.13 19.71
CA PRO A 478 -12.24 -18.55 19.39
C PRO A 478 -12.56 -18.86 17.92
N ALA A 479 -13.38 -18.04 17.25
CA ALA A 479 -13.67 -18.24 15.83
C ALA A 479 -12.40 -18.24 14.96
N LEU A 480 -11.47 -17.32 15.22
CA LEU A 480 -10.25 -17.18 14.45
C LEU A 480 -9.23 -18.26 14.86
N THR A 481 -9.06 -18.49 16.15
CA THR A 481 -8.08 -19.49 16.64
C THR A 481 -8.49 -20.92 16.26
N LEU A 482 -9.78 -21.26 16.30
CA LEU A 482 -10.29 -22.55 15.81
C LEU A 482 -10.14 -22.69 14.28
N SER A 483 -10.37 -21.60 13.54
CA SER A 483 -10.16 -21.63 12.08
C SER A 483 -8.69 -21.84 11.72
N ILE A 484 -7.76 -21.26 12.49
CA ILE A 484 -6.32 -21.48 12.34
C ILE A 484 -5.95 -22.92 12.74
N SER A 485 -6.45 -23.42 13.87
CA SER A 485 -6.13 -24.79 14.32
C SER A 485 -6.62 -25.86 13.35
N GLU A 486 -7.79 -25.65 12.74
CA GLU A 486 -8.33 -26.55 11.71
C GLU A 486 -7.77 -26.26 10.31
N THR A 487 -6.93 -25.23 10.16
CA THR A 487 -6.38 -24.77 8.88
C THR A 487 -7.46 -24.47 7.84
N ARG A 488 -8.61 -23.92 8.24
CA ARG A 488 -9.65 -23.51 7.29
C ARG A 488 -9.31 -22.15 6.69
N PHE A 489 -8.48 -22.15 5.65
CA PHE A 489 -7.93 -20.92 5.07
C PHE A 489 -9.00 -19.90 4.64
N SER A 490 -10.11 -20.36 4.05
CA SER A 490 -11.22 -19.49 3.64
C SER A 490 -11.81 -18.71 4.83
N GLN A 491 -12.03 -19.37 5.98
CA GLN A 491 -12.50 -18.73 7.20
C GLN A 491 -11.46 -17.82 7.86
N VAL A 492 -10.19 -18.26 7.90
CA VAL A 492 -9.09 -17.46 8.46
C VAL A 492 -8.96 -16.13 7.72
N LEU A 493 -9.02 -16.17 6.39
CA LEU A 493 -8.98 -14.98 5.56
C LEU A 493 -10.17 -14.05 5.80
N ALA A 494 -11.39 -14.60 5.80
CA ALA A 494 -12.61 -13.83 6.04
C ALA A 494 -12.56 -13.10 7.40
N LEU A 495 -12.16 -13.79 8.46
CA LEU A 495 -12.04 -13.26 9.81
C LEU A 495 -10.89 -12.23 9.96
N ALA A 496 -9.77 -12.44 9.28
CA ALA A 496 -8.65 -11.49 9.30
C ALA A 496 -9.00 -10.16 8.61
N LEU A 497 -9.77 -10.21 7.52
CA LEU A 497 -10.17 -9.03 6.73
C LEU A 497 -11.45 -8.36 7.26
N LEU A 498 -12.30 -9.05 8.01
CA LEU A 498 -13.57 -8.53 8.52
C LEU A 498 -13.42 -7.17 9.25
N PRO A 499 -12.47 -6.95 10.17
CA PRO A 499 -12.32 -5.66 10.84
C PRO A 499 -11.95 -4.52 9.90
N TRP A 500 -11.16 -4.81 8.85
CA TRP A 500 -10.76 -3.83 7.84
C TRP A 500 -11.96 -3.40 6.98
N LEU A 501 -12.80 -4.37 6.63
CA LEU A 501 -14.05 -4.11 5.93
C LEU A 501 -14.97 -3.21 6.75
N VAL A 502 -15.25 -3.60 8.00
CA VAL A 502 -16.13 -2.82 8.87
C VAL A 502 -15.58 -1.40 9.08
N HIS A 503 -14.26 -1.25 9.17
CA HIS A 503 -13.61 0.07 9.31
C HIS A 503 -13.82 0.95 8.07
N SER A 504 -13.58 0.42 6.88
CA SER A 504 -13.76 1.17 5.62
C SER A 504 -15.23 1.53 5.36
N VAL A 505 -16.16 0.60 5.59
CA VAL A 505 -17.62 0.84 5.49
C VAL A 505 -18.08 1.90 6.49
N SER A 506 -17.57 1.84 7.73
CA SER A 506 -17.92 2.82 8.77
C SER A 506 -17.49 4.24 8.40
N LYS A 507 -16.35 4.41 7.72
CA LYS A 507 -15.92 5.73 7.21
C LYS A 507 -16.83 6.27 6.11
N ILE A 508 -17.29 5.42 5.19
CA ILE A 508 -18.23 5.80 4.13
C ILE A 508 -19.55 6.26 4.75
N ALA A 509 -20.04 5.50 5.73
CA ALA A 509 -21.27 5.78 6.46
C ALA A 509 -21.18 7.01 7.38
N GLY A 510 -19.97 7.49 7.69
CA GLY A 510 -19.72 8.56 8.66
C GLY A 510 -20.10 8.14 10.08
N LEU A 511 -19.68 6.93 10.48
CA LEU A 511 -19.88 6.40 11.83
C LEU A 511 -18.62 6.64 12.68
N GLY A 512 -18.82 7.06 13.94
CA GLY A 512 -17.75 7.30 14.91
C GLY A 512 -17.21 8.73 14.93
N ASN A 513 -16.17 8.96 15.73
CA ASN A 513 -15.57 10.30 15.96
C ASN A 513 -14.75 10.85 14.78
N GLN A 514 -14.75 10.21 13.61
CA GLN A 514 -13.95 10.65 12.45
C GLN A 514 -14.81 11.39 11.44
N ASN A 515 -14.38 12.60 11.03
CA ASN A 515 -15.12 13.48 10.12
C ASN A 515 -15.50 12.77 8.82
N ALA A 516 -16.66 13.16 8.27
CA ALA A 516 -17.07 12.78 6.93
C ALA A 516 -15.99 13.22 5.93
N GLY A 517 -15.28 12.26 5.35
CA GLY A 517 -14.25 12.54 4.36
C GLY A 517 -14.77 13.37 3.19
N THR A 518 -13.88 14.12 2.53
CA THR A 518 -14.17 14.78 1.26
C THR A 518 -14.76 13.78 0.24
N PHE A 519 -15.47 14.28 -0.78
CA PHE A 519 -16.03 13.43 -1.84
C PHE A 519 -14.99 12.43 -2.37
N VAL A 520 -13.79 12.90 -2.68
CA VAL A 520 -12.65 12.08 -3.15
C VAL A 520 -12.25 11.01 -2.13
N SER A 521 -12.13 11.36 -0.85
CA SER A 521 -11.81 10.40 0.21
C SER A 521 -12.91 9.36 0.39
N THR A 522 -14.19 9.75 0.24
CA THR A 522 -15.33 8.82 0.35
C THR A 522 -15.24 7.76 -0.74
N TRP A 523 -15.01 8.16 -2.00
CA TRP A 523 -14.85 7.19 -3.08
C TRP A 523 -13.63 6.32 -2.86
N SER A 524 -12.48 6.83 -2.43
CA SER A 524 -11.33 5.94 -2.16
C SER A 524 -11.64 4.82 -1.14
N GLU A 525 -12.44 5.12 -0.12
CA GLU A 525 -12.88 4.11 0.86
C GLU A 525 -13.93 3.15 0.27
N VAL A 526 -14.77 3.60 -0.69
CA VAL A 526 -15.66 2.73 -1.49
C VAL A 526 -14.84 1.71 -2.28
N GLY A 527 -13.71 2.12 -2.86
CA GLY A 527 -12.76 1.24 -3.56
C GLY A 527 -12.23 0.13 -2.67
N VAL A 528 -11.70 0.52 -1.51
CA VAL A 528 -11.16 -0.40 -0.51
C VAL A 528 -12.23 -1.35 0.03
N SER A 529 -13.39 -0.82 0.41
CA SER A 529 -14.49 -1.63 0.97
C SER A 529 -15.08 -2.61 -0.05
N ALA A 530 -15.18 -2.24 -1.33
CA ALA A 530 -15.66 -3.14 -2.38
C ALA A 530 -14.74 -4.35 -2.58
N VAL A 531 -13.42 -4.11 -2.62
CA VAL A 531 -12.42 -5.19 -2.71
C VAL A 531 -12.46 -6.07 -1.48
N LEU A 532 -12.48 -5.49 -0.27
CA LEU A 532 -12.57 -6.26 0.97
C LEU A 532 -13.87 -7.07 1.07
N LEU A 533 -15.00 -6.52 0.62
CA LEU A 533 -16.29 -7.21 0.66
C LEU A 533 -16.31 -8.38 -0.31
N ALA A 534 -15.74 -8.21 -1.50
CA ALA A 534 -15.60 -9.29 -2.45
C ALA A 534 -14.71 -10.42 -1.90
N LEU A 535 -13.57 -10.09 -1.30
CA LEU A 535 -12.67 -11.08 -0.68
C LEU A 535 -13.34 -11.83 0.48
N VAL A 536 -14.00 -11.11 1.41
CA VAL A 536 -14.67 -11.72 2.57
C VAL A 536 -15.85 -12.58 2.11
N SER A 537 -16.68 -12.07 1.18
CA SER A 537 -17.86 -12.79 0.70
C SER A 537 -17.49 -14.03 -0.11
N ALA A 538 -16.47 -13.93 -0.96
CA ALA A 538 -15.97 -15.06 -1.72
C ALA A 538 -15.30 -16.12 -0.84
N SER A 539 -14.83 -15.77 0.37
CA SER A 539 -14.20 -16.72 1.29
C SER A 539 -15.17 -17.34 2.29
N SER A 540 -16.17 -16.59 2.74
CA SER A 540 -17.29 -17.11 3.55
C SER A 540 -18.60 -16.52 3.01
N PRO A 541 -19.29 -17.24 2.10
CA PRO A 541 -20.51 -16.74 1.48
C PRO A 541 -21.64 -16.42 2.47
N ALA A 542 -21.76 -17.19 3.56
CA ALA A 542 -22.71 -16.92 4.63
C ALA A 542 -22.44 -15.58 5.34
N LEU A 543 -21.17 -15.30 5.68
CA LEU A 543 -20.77 -14.01 6.24
C LEU A 543 -20.94 -12.88 5.21
N GLY A 544 -20.59 -13.14 3.95
CA GLY A 544 -20.76 -12.19 2.84
C GLY A 544 -22.20 -11.73 2.69
N LEU A 545 -23.15 -12.66 2.67
CA LEU A 545 -24.58 -12.33 2.59
C LEU A 545 -25.03 -11.48 3.78
N ALA A 546 -24.63 -11.84 5.00
CA ALA A 546 -24.94 -11.06 6.20
C ALA A 546 -24.40 -9.62 6.10
N LEU A 547 -23.17 -9.44 5.63
CA LEU A 547 -22.55 -8.13 5.44
C LEU A 547 -23.23 -7.30 4.34
N VAL A 548 -23.58 -7.92 3.21
CA VAL A 548 -24.32 -7.24 2.13
C VAL A 548 -25.67 -6.73 2.65
N LEU A 549 -26.41 -7.55 3.40
CA LEU A 549 -27.69 -7.14 4.00
C LEU A 549 -27.51 -6.01 5.02
N LEU A 550 -26.48 -6.07 5.86
CA LEU A 550 -26.15 -4.99 6.80
C LEU A 550 -25.76 -3.68 6.09
N ILE A 551 -25.00 -3.76 4.99
CA ILE A 551 -24.62 -2.59 4.18
C ILE A 551 -25.85 -2.00 3.50
N ILE A 552 -26.74 -2.81 2.94
CA ILE A 552 -28.01 -2.36 2.34
C ILE A 552 -28.89 -1.70 3.41
N GLY A 553 -29.04 -2.31 4.59
CA GLY A 553 -29.77 -1.73 5.71
C GLY A 553 -29.18 -0.39 6.16
N LEU A 554 -27.85 -0.30 6.26
CA LEU A 554 -27.16 0.95 6.58
C LEU A 554 -27.38 2.02 5.48
N ALA A 555 -27.36 1.62 4.21
CA ALA A 555 -27.60 2.51 3.07
C ALA A 555 -29.03 3.10 3.09
N LEU A 556 -30.03 2.29 3.44
CA LEU A 556 -31.42 2.73 3.61
C LEU A 556 -31.58 3.75 4.75
N THR A 557 -30.83 3.58 5.85
CA THR A 557 -30.85 4.55 6.96
C THR A 557 -30.07 5.84 6.68
N ARG A 558 -29.28 5.90 5.60
CA ARG A 558 -28.36 7.02 5.27
C ARG A 558 -28.50 7.47 3.80
N PRO A 559 -29.60 8.14 3.41
CA PRO A 559 -29.90 8.45 2.01
C PRO A 559 -28.82 9.29 1.32
N LYS A 560 -28.17 10.21 2.04
CA LYS A 560 -27.07 11.03 1.51
C LYS A 560 -25.83 10.22 1.07
N LYS A 561 -25.69 8.99 1.56
CA LYS A 561 -24.58 8.08 1.28
C LYS A 561 -25.05 6.78 0.60
N LEU A 562 -26.32 6.71 0.20
CA LEU A 562 -26.95 5.52 -0.40
C LEU A 562 -26.13 4.97 -1.57
N MET A 563 -25.83 5.82 -2.55
CA MET A 563 -25.06 5.40 -3.74
C MET A 563 -23.67 4.91 -3.37
N ALA A 564 -22.95 5.61 -2.48
CA ALA A 564 -21.61 5.21 -2.07
C ALA A 564 -21.61 3.84 -1.37
N LEU A 565 -22.59 3.58 -0.50
CA LEU A 565 -22.74 2.31 0.21
C LEU A 565 -23.18 1.17 -0.72
N LEU A 566 -24.14 1.39 -1.62
CA LEU A 566 -24.55 0.38 -2.60
C LEU A 566 -23.42 0.06 -3.58
N PHE A 567 -22.61 1.04 -3.95
CA PHE A 567 -21.48 0.82 -4.84
C PHE A 567 -20.38 -0.05 -4.21
N THR A 568 -20.37 -0.25 -2.88
CA THR A 568 -19.47 -1.22 -2.24
C THR A 568 -19.80 -2.67 -2.59
N THR A 569 -21.07 -2.99 -2.90
CA THR A 569 -21.49 -4.36 -3.22
C THR A 569 -21.27 -4.73 -4.69
N GLY A 570 -20.94 -3.75 -5.55
CA GLY A 570 -20.83 -3.94 -7.00
C GLY A 570 -19.81 -5.01 -7.42
N LEU A 571 -18.60 -5.00 -6.87
CA LEU A 571 -17.58 -6.02 -7.18
C LEU A 571 -18.02 -7.42 -6.74
N THR A 572 -18.62 -7.53 -5.55
CA THR A 572 -19.14 -8.80 -5.02
C THR A 572 -20.25 -9.35 -5.92
N ALA A 573 -21.17 -8.50 -6.36
CA ALA A 573 -22.26 -8.88 -7.26
C ALA A 573 -21.71 -9.42 -8.60
N VAL A 574 -20.67 -8.77 -9.15
CA VAL A 574 -20.05 -9.19 -10.41
C VAL A 574 -19.34 -10.54 -10.28
N TRP A 575 -18.57 -10.75 -9.21
CA TRP A 575 -17.87 -12.03 -9.00
C TRP A 575 -18.82 -13.21 -8.76
N PHE A 576 -19.93 -12.98 -8.07
CA PHE A 576 -20.93 -14.01 -7.81
C PHE A 576 -21.92 -14.23 -8.97
N ALA A 577 -21.99 -13.32 -9.96
CA ALA A 577 -23.00 -13.39 -11.02
C ALA A 577 -23.01 -14.72 -11.79
N PRO A 578 -21.87 -15.28 -12.26
CA PRO A 578 -21.87 -16.57 -12.97
C PRO A 578 -22.43 -17.71 -12.11
N LEU A 579 -21.97 -17.81 -10.85
CA LEU A 579 -22.41 -18.82 -9.90
C LEU A 579 -23.90 -18.67 -9.57
N VAL A 580 -24.39 -17.44 -9.34
CA VAL A 580 -25.81 -17.18 -9.05
C VAL A 580 -26.68 -17.62 -10.22
N LEU A 581 -26.29 -17.30 -11.45
CA LEU A 581 -27.04 -17.69 -12.65
C LEU A 581 -27.12 -19.22 -12.79
N GLU A 582 -26.01 -19.93 -12.55
CA GLU A 582 -25.98 -21.39 -12.54
C GLU A 582 -26.90 -21.98 -11.45
N ARG A 583 -26.84 -21.47 -10.22
CA ARG A 583 -27.66 -21.98 -9.11
C ARG A 583 -29.14 -21.67 -9.23
N VAL A 584 -29.49 -20.54 -9.87
CA VAL A 584 -30.88 -20.24 -10.24
C VAL A 584 -31.37 -21.26 -11.27
N ALA A 585 -30.58 -21.54 -12.31
CA ALA A 585 -30.95 -22.51 -13.34
C ALA A 585 -31.13 -23.93 -12.77
N SER A 586 -30.29 -24.33 -11.81
CA SER A 586 -30.37 -25.64 -11.15
C SER A 586 -31.35 -25.71 -9.97
N SER A 587 -32.09 -24.64 -9.65
CA SER A 587 -33.00 -24.57 -8.48
C SER A 587 -32.34 -24.84 -7.12
N GLN A 588 -31.04 -24.57 -6.98
CA GLN A 588 -30.22 -24.85 -5.80
C GLN A 588 -29.67 -23.56 -5.16
N LEU A 589 -30.48 -22.51 -5.06
CA LEU A 589 -30.04 -21.18 -4.60
C LEU A 589 -29.36 -21.17 -3.23
N VAL A 590 -29.83 -21.97 -2.27
CA VAL A 590 -29.29 -21.99 -0.91
C VAL A 590 -27.85 -22.58 -0.88
N SER A 591 -27.47 -23.37 -1.88
CA SER A 591 -26.14 -23.98 -1.98
C SER A 591 -25.00 -22.97 -2.20
N ILE A 592 -25.31 -21.73 -2.59
CA ILE A 592 -24.34 -20.63 -2.70
C ILE A 592 -23.68 -20.35 -1.34
N LEU A 593 -24.35 -20.69 -0.24
CA LEU A 593 -23.86 -20.46 1.13
C LEU A 593 -22.82 -21.49 1.60
N ILE A 594 -22.57 -22.55 0.82
CA ILE A 594 -21.55 -23.55 1.13
C ILE A 594 -20.18 -22.87 1.01
N ASP A 595 -19.31 -23.09 2.00
CA ASP A 595 -17.98 -22.49 1.97
C ASP A 595 -17.16 -23.03 0.79
N PRO A 596 -16.21 -22.27 0.25
CA PRO A 596 -15.28 -22.77 -0.76
C PRO A 596 -14.04 -23.45 -0.14
N GLY A 597 -13.33 -24.22 -0.97
CA GLY A 597 -12.10 -24.91 -0.60
C GLY A 597 -12.32 -26.33 -0.09
N VAL A 598 -11.40 -26.83 0.75
CA VAL A 598 -11.46 -28.19 1.31
C VAL A 598 -12.62 -28.26 2.32
N GLN A 599 -13.66 -29.02 1.97
CA GLN A 599 -14.88 -29.13 2.77
C GLN A 599 -14.71 -30.10 3.94
N ARG A 600 -15.24 -29.69 5.10
CA ARG A 600 -15.40 -30.54 6.27
C ARG A 600 -16.69 -30.19 6.99
N ALA A 601 -17.44 -31.20 7.43
CA ALA A 601 -18.64 -31.02 8.23
C ALA A 601 -18.31 -30.20 9.49
N SER A 602 -19.11 -29.17 9.75
CA SER A 602 -19.05 -28.38 10.98
C SER A 602 -19.48 -29.26 12.15
N ASN A 603 -18.62 -29.36 13.17
CA ASN A 603 -18.95 -30.03 14.43
C ASN A 603 -19.85 -29.17 15.34
N LEU A 604 -20.10 -27.90 14.97
CA LEU A 604 -20.93 -26.98 15.75
C LEU A 604 -22.41 -27.23 15.46
N GLN A 605 -23.16 -27.51 16.52
CA GLN A 605 -24.60 -27.77 16.46
C GLN A 605 -25.42 -26.51 16.79
N ALA A 606 -26.61 -26.39 16.21
CA ALA A 606 -27.58 -25.33 16.49
C ALA A 606 -28.24 -25.54 17.88
N ASN A 607 -27.48 -25.31 18.95
CA ASN A 607 -27.94 -25.46 20.33
C ASN A 607 -27.46 -24.27 21.20
N TRP A 608 -27.75 -24.32 22.51
CA TRP A 608 -27.38 -23.25 23.45
C TRP A 608 -25.86 -23.08 23.62
N THR A 609 -25.05 -24.06 23.21
CA THR A 609 -23.58 -24.00 23.28
C THR A 609 -22.96 -23.25 22.09
N LEU A 610 -23.72 -22.93 21.04
CA LEU A 610 -23.24 -22.22 19.85
C LEU A 610 -22.53 -20.88 20.13
N PRO A 611 -23.06 -19.95 20.96
CA PRO A 611 -22.35 -18.72 21.32
C PRO A 611 -21.03 -18.96 22.09
N PHE A 612 -20.85 -20.19 22.58
CA PHE A 612 -19.66 -20.68 23.27
C PHE A 612 -18.87 -21.66 22.41
N PHE A 613 -19.06 -21.66 21.07
CA PHE A 613 -18.32 -22.50 20.14
C PHE A 613 -18.42 -24.01 20.42
N GLY A 614 -19.57 -24.46 20.94
CA GLY A 614 -19.79 -25.87 21.26
C GLY A 614 -19.17 -26.32 22.59
N PHE A 615 -18.46 -25.44 23.30
CA PHE A 615 -17.85 -25.77 24.58
C PHE A 615 -18.91 -25.89 25.69
N GLN A 616 -18.86 -26.99 26.44
CA GLN A 616 -19.71 -27.23 27.60
C GLN A 616 -19.09 -26.58 28.85
N PHE A 617 -19.92 -26.07 29.77
CA PHE A 617 -19.44 -25.41 31.00
C PHE A 617 -18.69 -26.34 31.97
N ASP A 618 -18.75 -27.66 31.73
CA ASP A 618 -18.03 -28.67 32.51
C ASP A 618 -16.60 -28.92 31.96
N SER A 619 -16.29 -28.37 30.78
CA SER A 619 -14.96 -28.45 30.17
C SER A 619 -14.12 -27.23 30.58
N LEU A 620 -12.86 -27.45 30.97
CA LEU A 620 -11.84 -26.38 31.09
C LEU A 620 -11.41 -25.87 29.69
N ALA A 621 -12.38 -25.67 28.80
CA ALA A 621 -12.13 -25.24 27.44
C ALA A 621 -11.74 -23.76 27.43
N PHE A 622 -10.52 -23.48 26.95
CA PHE A 622 -9.95 -22.14 26.86
C PHE A 622 -10.83 -21.13 26.09
N GLY A 623 -11.72 -21.59 25.20
CA GLY A 623 -12.67 -20.72 24.49
C GLY A 623 -13.70 -20.04 25.42
N LEU A 624 -14.13 -20.70 26.50
CA LEU A 624 -15.09 -20.15 27.47
C LEU A 624 -14.51 -18.96 28.25
N PHE A 625 -13.21 -19.01 28.54
CA PHE A 625 -12.50 -17.97 29.28
C PHE A 625 -12.45 -16.63 28.53
N ILE A 626 -12.56 -16.64 27.21
CA ILE A 626 -12.63 -15.42 26.39
C ILE A 626 -14.08 -15.01 26.17
N SER A 627 -14.95 -15.93 25.77
CA SER A 627 -16.32 -15.60 25.36
C SER A 627 -17.17 -15.10 26.53
N ILE A 628 -17.07 -15.73 27.71
CA ILE A 628 -17.92 -15.38 28.87
C ILE A 628 -17.63 -13.96 29.37
N PRO A 629 -16.38 -13.56 29.72
CA PRO A 629 -16.13 -12.21 30.21
C PRO A 629 -16.47 -11.13 29.17
N VAL A 630 -16.24 -11.42 27.89
CA VAL A 630 -16.59 -10.51 26.78
C VAL A 630 -18.11 -10.32 26.71
N ILE A 631 -18.91 -11.40 26.74
CA ILE A 631 -20.36 -11.29 26.72
C ILE A 631 -20.88 -10.53 27.95
N VAL A 632 -20.37 -10.84 29.15
CA VAL A 632 -20.78 -10.17 30.40
C VAL A 632 -20.42 -8.68 30.39
N LEU A 633 -19.21 -8.31 29.97
CA LEU A 633 -18.84 -6.89 29.89
C LEU A 633 -19.60 -6.16 28.77
N ALA A 634 -19.90 -6.85 27.67
CA ALA A 634 -20.72 -6.29 26.60
C ALA A 634 -22.17 -6.06 27.04
N THR A 635 -22.75 -6.90 27.92
CA THR A 635 -24.11 -6.66 28.44
C THR A 635 -24.11 -5.49 29.41
N VAL A 636 -23.09 -5.38 30.27
CA VAL A 636 -22.90 -4.22 31.15
C VAL A 636 -22.76 -2.92 30.34
N SER A 637 -22.23 -2.98 29.11
CA SER A 637 -22.14 -1.80 28.24
C SER A 637 -23.51 -1.17 27.91
N LEU A 638 -24.61 -1.92 27.96
CA LEU A 638 -25.96 -1.39 27.72
C LEU A 638 -26.43 -0.40 28.80
N LEU A 639 -25.79 -0.42 29.98
CA LEU A 639 -26.11 0.46 31.10
C LEU A 639 -25.39 1.83 31.00
N THR A 640 -24.65 2.09 29.92
CA THR A 640 -23.85 3.31 29.74
C THR A 640 -24.64 4.42 29.05
N PRO A 641 -24.26 5.71 29.18
CA PRO A 641 -24.96 6.82 28.53
C PRO A 641 -24.97 6.76 26.99
N ARG A 642 -24.19 5.86 26.37
CA ARG A 642 -24.15 5.63 24.92
C ARG A 642 -25.08 4.47 24.47
N VAL A 643 -26.21 4.29 25.14
CA VAL A 643 -27.16 3.17 24.90
C VAL A 643 -27.49 2.98 23.42
N ARG A 644 -27.76 4.05 22.66
CA ARG A 644 -28.14 3.93 21.23
C ARG A 644 -27.04 3.28 20.37
N ALA A 645 -25.78 3.65 20.58
CA ALA A 645 -24.66 3.09 19.82
C ALA A 645 -24.38 1.64 20.23
N ASN A 646 -24.51 1.32 21.53
CA ASN A 646 -24.40 -0.06 22.00
C ASN A 646 -25.57 -0.93 21.55
N LEU A 647 -26.80 -0.41 21.47
CA LEU A 647 -27.96 -1.14 20.93
C LEU A 647 -27.76 -1.51 19.46
N GLN A 648 -27.14 -0.64 18.66
CA GLN A 648 -26.81 -0.94 17.26
C GLN A 648 -25.77 -2.06 17.15
N LEU A 649 -24.73 -2.04 17.99
CA LEU A 649 -23.74 -3.12 18.04
C LEU A 649 -24.35 -4.44 18.51
N TRP A 650 -25.22 -4.40 19.52
CA TRP A 650 -25.98 -5.58 19.98
C TRP A 650 -26.94 -6.11 18.93
N LEU A 651 -27.60 -5.24 18.15
CA LEU A 651 -28.44 -5.64 17.04
C LEU A 651 -27.63 -6.42 15.99
N VAL A 652 -26.44 -5.91 15.61
CA VAL A 652 -25.52 -6.60 14.70
C VAL A 652 -25.07 -7.94 15.29
N ALA A 653 -24.71 -7.98 16.57
CA ALA A 653 -24.29 -9.20 17.27
C ALA A 653 -25.40 -10.26 17.28
N LEU A 654 -26.64 -9.87 17.63
CA LEU A 654 -27.78 -10.77 17.67
C LEU A 654 -28.19 -11.26 16.28
N ILE A 655 -28.14 -10.41 15.25
CA ILE A 655 -28.36 -10.83 13.85
C ILE A 655 -27.30 -11.84 13.42
N ALA A 656 -26.02 -11.60 13.72
CA ALA A 656 -24.94 -12.52 13.40
C ALA A 656 -25.12 -13.88 14.11
N LEU A 657 -25.52 -13.87 15.39
CA LEU A 657 -25.80 -15.08 16.15
C LEU A 657 -27.05 -15.82 15.65
N ALA A 658 -28.11 -15.10 15.27
CA ALA A 658 -29.32 -15.70 14.72
C ALA A 658 -29.06 -16.36 13.36
N LEU A 659 -28.32 -15.69 12.48
CA LEU A 659 -27.89 -16.26 11.20
C LEU A 659 -26.96 -17.45 11.43
N ALA A 660 -26.09 -17.40 12.44
CA ALA A 660 -25.24 -18.52 12.81
C ALA A 660 -26.06 -19.74 13.25
N PHE A 661 -27.12 -19.53 14.03
CA PHE A 661 -28.03 -20.60 14.46
C PHE A 661 -28.79 -21.22 13.28
N ILE A 662 -29.25 -20.39 12.34
CA ILE A 662 -29.90 -20.86 11.11
C ILE A 662 -28.91 -21.66 10.25
N ALA A 663 -27.69 -21.14 10.03
CA ALA A 663 -26.66 -21.81 9.24
C ALA A 663 -26.23 -23.14 9.84
N ALA A 664 -26.08 -23.22 11.18
CA ALA A 664 -25.77 -24.46 11.89
C ALA A 664 -26.88 -25.52 11.78
N GLY A 665 -28.13 -25.09 11.57
CA GLY A 665 -29.28 -25.99 11.39
C GLY A 665 -29.45 -26.51 9.96
N ILE A 666 -28.74 -25.93 8.98
CA ILE A 666 -28.82 -26.34 7.58
C ILE A 666 -27.71 -27.34 7.29
N SER A 667 -28.09 -28.57 6.95
CA SER A 667 -27.19 -29.57 6.37
C SER A 667 -27.64 -29.90 4.96
N PHE A 668 -26.69 -30.01 4.04
CA PHE A 668 -26.95 -30.44 2.69
C PHE A 668 -26.53 -31.90 2.56
N SER A 669 -27.47 -32.76 2.19
CA SER A 669 -27.23 -34.16 1.87
C SER A 669 -27.35 -34.35 0.37
N PHE A 670 -26.25 -34.71 -0.28
CA PHE A 670 -26.20 -35.00 -1.71
C PHE A 670 -25.82 -36.47 -1.90
N GLY A 671 -26.82 -37.36 -1.84
CA GLY A 671 -26.62 -38.81 -1.83
C GLY A 671 -26.19 -39.37 -0.47
N GLU A 672 -25.81 -40.65 -0.41
CA GLU A 672 -25.40 -41.31 0.84
C GLU A 672 -23.99 -40.92 1.32
N LEU A 673 -23.15 -40.38 0.42
CA LEU A 673 -21.70 -40.22 0.64
C LEU A 673 -21.22 -38.78 0.81
N VAL A 674 -22.03 -37.76 0.50
CA VAL A 674 -21.59 -36.34 0.51
C VAL A 674 -22.50 -35.50 1.42
N GLN A 675 -22.03 -35.22 2.63
CA GLN A 675 -22.62 -34.24 3.54
C GLN A 675 -21.81 -32.94 3.50
N LEU A 676 -22.46 -31.84 3.09
CA LEU A 676 -21.89 -30.50 3.09
C LEU A 676 -22.62 -29.64 4.13
N SER A 677 -21.87 -28.78 4.82
CA SER A 677 -22.41 -27.88 5.85
C SER A 677 -21.84 -26.48 5.69
N ILE A 678 -22.58 -25.48 6.16
CA ILE A 678 -22.14 -24.09 6.23
C ILE A 678 -21.28 -23.91 7.50
N ASP A 679 -20.05 -23.41 7.39
CA ASP A 679 -19.27 -23.06 8.57
C ASP A 679 -19.74 -21.73 9.15
N VAL A 680 -19.96 -21.78 10.45
CA VAL A 680 -20.60 -20.75 11.24
C VAL A 680 -19.56 -19.77 11.83
N LYS A 681 -18.26 -20.13 11.80
CA LYS A 681 -17.17 -19.35 12.40
C LYS A 681 -17.08 -17.92 11.87
N GLY A 682 -17.32 -17.70 10.57
CA GLY A 682 -17.37 -16.34 10.00
C GLY A 682 -18.41 -15.45 10.70
N LEU A 683 -19.62 -15.96 10.91
CA LEU A 683 -20.71 -15.27 11.60
C LEU A 683 -20.43 -15.08 13.09
N LEU A 684 -19.84 -16.08 13.74
CA LEU A 684 -19.38 -15.97 15.15
C LEU A 684 -18.22 -14.99 15.32
N GLY A 685 -17.44 -14.75 14.26
CA GLY A 685 -16.46 -13.67 14.20
C GLY A 685 -17.11 -12.29 14.17
N LEU A 686 -18.16 -12.10 13.36
CA LEU A 686 -18.94 -10.85 13.35
C LEU A 686 -19.59 -10.58 14.71
N PHE A 687 -20.14 -11.63 15.35
CA PHE A 687 -20.64 -11.58 16.72
C PHE A 687 -19.56 -11.12 17.71
N GLY A 688 -18.37 -11.75 17.69
CA GLY A 688 -17.25 -11.36 18.54
C GLY A 688 -16.77 -9.92 18.31
N LEU A 689 -16.68 -9.49 17.06
CA LEU A 689 -16.26 -8.13 16.70
C LEU A 689 -17.21 -7.07 17.28
N ALA A 690 -18.53 -7.29 17.16
CA ALA A 690 -19.54 -6.39 17.67
C ALA A 690 -19.48 -6.27 19.21
N LEU A 691 -19.31 -7.38 19.93
CA LEU A 691 -19.16 -7.38 21.39
C LEU A 691 -17.90 -6.66 21.85
N VAL A 692 -16.76 -6.90 21.19
CA VAL A 692 -15.49 -6.24 21.49
C VAL A 692 -15.60 -4.71 21.34
N LEU A 693 -16.30 -4.23 20.30
CA LEU A 693 -16.56 -2.80 20.12
C LEU A 693 -17.51 -2.23 21.18
N ALA A 694 -18.51 -3.00 21.63
CA ALA A 694 -19.42 -2.58 22.69
C ALA A 694 -18.68 -2.40 24.03
N ILE A 695 -17.73 -3.29 24.34
CA ILE A 695 -16.84 -3.14 25.51
C ILE A 695 -15.94 -1.92 25.37
N ALA A 696 -15.41 -1.66 24.17
CA ALA A 696 -14.60 -0.47 23.94
C ALA A 696 -15.41 0.81 24.24
N GLN A 697 -16.73 0.84 23.98
CA GLN A 697 -17.60 1.95 24.42
C GLN A 697 -17.73 2.04 25.93
N LEU A 698 -17.94 0.92 26.64
CA LEU A 698 -18.06 0.89 28.10
C LEU A 698 -16.85 1.54 28.79
N SER A 699 -15.66 1.23 28.31
CA SER A 699 -14.40 1.73 28.86
C SER A 699 -14.17 3.24 28.67
N THR A 700 -15.05 3.95 27.97
CA THR A 700 -15.01 5.42 27.84
C THR A 700 -15.82 6.16 28.89
N THR A 701 -16.65 5.46 29.69
CA THR A 701 -17.58 6.11 30.64
C THR A 701 -16.93 6.43 31.99
N SER A 702 -16.06 5.57 32.52
CA SER A 702 -15.38 5.78 33.81
C SER A 702 -14.00 5.14 33.83
N ASN A 703 -13.02 5.81 34.45
CA ASN A 703 -11.66 5.30 34.60
C ASN A 703 -11.60 3.99 35.43
N GLY A 704 -12.48 3.84 36.44
CA GLY A 704 -12.55 2.63 37.26
C GLY A 704 -13.09 1.43 36.48
N LEU A 705 -14.23 1.60 35.79
CA LEU A 705 -14.81 0.58 34.91
C LEU A 705 -13.86 0.20 33.78
N ARG A 706 -13.12 1.18 33.25
CA ARG A 706 -12.08 0.96 32.25
C ARG A 706 -10.94 0.08 32.76
N ALA A 707 -10.40 0.39 33.94
CA ALA A 707 -9.32 -0.40 34.52
C ALA A 707 -9.79 -1.84 34.80
N LEU A 708 -11.01 -2.00 35.34
CA LEU A 708 -11.62 -3.30 35.58
C LEU A 708 -11.83 -4.10 34.29
N ALA A 709 -12.45 -3.50 33.27
CA ALA A 709 -12.72 -4.17 32.00
C ALA A 709 -11.41 -4.62 31.32
N ILE A 710 -10.39 -3.76 31.29
CA ILE A 710 -9.07 -4.12 30.73
C ILE A 710 -8.43 -5.24 31.54
N SER A 711 -8.46 -5.17 32.87
CA SER A 711 -7.83 -6.17 33.74
C SER A 711 -8.51 -7.53 33.63
N VAL A 712 -9.85 -7.57 33.66
CA VAL A 712 -10.64 -8.80 33.52
C VAL A 712 -10.39 -9.44 32.16
N ILE A 713 -10.40 -8.66 31.08
CA ILE A 713 -10.14 -9.20 29.73
C ILE A 713 -8.69 -9.67 29.59
N ALA A 714 -7.73 -8.93 30.13
CA ALA A 714 -6.32 -9.31 30.04
C ALA A 714 -6.03 -10.62 30.81
N ILE A 715 -6.54 -10.73 32.04
CA ILE A 715 -6.24 -11.87 32.93
C ILE A 715 -7.10 -13.09 32.59
N VAL A 716 -8.41 -12.90 32.39
CA VAL A 716 -9.35 -14.02 32.21
C VAL A 716 -9.47 -14.41 30.73
N GLY A 717 -9.39 -13.46 29.80
CA GLY A 717 -9.54 -13.75 28.37
C GLY A 717 -8.20 -13.95 27.64
N ILE A 718 -7.43 -12.87 27.51
CA ILE A 718 -6.25 -12.81 26.63
C ILE A 718 -5.14 -13.75 27.10
N ALA A 719 -4.81 -13.79 28.39
CA ALA A 719 -3.70 -14.63 28.88
C ALA A 719 -3.94 -16.14 28.69
N PRO A 720 -5.10 -16.72 29.04
CA PRO A 720 -5.39 -18.13 28.75
C PRO A 720 -5.45 -18.45 27.25
N ALA A 721 -5.95 -17.53 26.44
CA ALA A 721 -6.01 -17.69 24.99
C ALA A 721 -4.61 -17.73 24.36
N ALA A 722 -3.76 -16.79 24.76
CA ALA A 722 -2.37 -16.73 24.36
C ALA A 722 -1.61 -17.99 24.79
N PHE A 723 -1.86 -18.47 26.01
CA PHE A 723 -1.28 -19.72 26.51
C PHE A 723 -1.72 -20.93 25.69
N SER A 724 -3.02 -21.06 25.40
CA SER A 724 -3.56 -22.14 24.57
C SER A 724 -2.95 -22.15 23.17
N MET A 725 -2.86 -20.98 22.53
CA MET A 725 -2.30 -20.88 21.18
C MET A 725 -0.79 -21.13 21.15
N ALA A 726 -0.06 -20.82 22.24
CA ALA A 726 1.37 -21.10 22.35
C ALA A 726 1.69 -22.58 22.69
N THR A 727 0.75 -23.31 23.29
CA THR A 727 0.97 -24.69 23.78
C THR A 727 0.38 -25.77 22.87
N ASN A 728 -0.63 -25.45 22.06
CA ASN A 728 -1.21 -26.40 21.13
C ASN A 728 -0.36 -26.49 19.84
N PRO A 729 0.26 -27.64 19.55
CA PRO A 729 1.05 -27.81 18.34
C PRO A 729 0.14 -27.77 17.10
N PRO A 730 0.63 -27.21 15.98
CA PRO A 730 -0.15 -27.18 14.76
C PRO A 730 -0.29 -28.58 14.16
N ALA A 731 -1.52 -28.97 13.82
CA ALA A 731 -1.79 -30.19 13.05
C ALA A 731 -1.56 -29.96 11.54
N VAL A 732 -0.39 -29.43 11.19
CA VAL A 732 0.01 -29.13 9.80
C VAL A 732 1.34 -29.75 9.45
N SER A 733 1.49 -30.07 8.18
CA SER A 733 2.77 -30.41 7.57
C SER A 733 3.17 -29.30 6.60
N TYR A 734 4.45 -28.97 6.57
CA TYR A 734 5.02 -28.05 5.56
C TYR A 734 5.78 -28.87 4.53
N SER A 735 5.53 -28.61 3.26
CA SER A 735 6.10 -29.36 2.13
C SER A 735 6.51 -28.45 0.98
N ASP A 736 7.14 -29.03 -0.04
CA ASP A 736 7.55 -28.32 -1.28
C ASP A 736 6.35 -28.01 -2.21
N GLY A 737 5.11 -28.22 -1.77
CA GLY A 737 3.89 -27.97 -2.56
C GLY A 737 3.53 -29.08 -3.55
N ARG A 738 4.29 -30.18 -3.57
CA ARG A 738 4.00 -31.37 -4.38
C ARG A 738 2.76 -32.08 -3.84
N GLY A 739 1.83 -32.42 -4.73
CA GLY A 739 0.62 -33.18 -4.40
C GLY A 739 0.67 -34.64 -4.86
N VAL A 740 1.74 -35.01 -5.57
CA VAL A 740 1.93 -36.30 -6.24
C VAL A 740 3.41 -36.71 -6.17
N PRO A 741 3.73 -37.99 -6.39
CA PRO A 741 5.11 -38.45 -6.52
C PRO A 741 5.90 -37.68 -7.60
N SER A 742 7.22 -37.58 -7.42
CA SER A 742 8.11 -36.82 -8.29
C SER A 742 8.07 -37.27 -9.75
N ILE A 743 7.82 -38.55 -10.02
CA ILE A 743 7.74 -39.06 -11.40
C ILE A 743 6.50 -38.56 -12.15
N ILE A 744 5.35 -38.48 -11.47
CA ILE A 744 4.11 -37.93 -12.05
C ILE A 744 4.28 -36.43 -12.29
N GLN A 745 4.93 -35.75 -11.35
CA GLN A 745 5.20 -34.31 -11.49
C GLN A 745 6.18 -34.02 -12.64
N ALA A 746 7.24 -34.81 -12.79
CA ALA A 746 8.21 -34.64 -13.88
C ALA A 746 7.56 -34.84 -15.26
N ASP A 747 6.69 -35.84 -15.41
CA ASP A 747 5.93 -36.07 -16.65
C ASP A 747 4.98 -34.90 -16.94
N SER A 748 4.33 -34.36 -15.90
CA SER A 748 3.47 -33.17 -16.03
C SER A 748 4.25 -31.92 -16.43
N ASP A 749 5.44 -31.69 -15.86
CA ASP A 749 6.31 -30.56 -16.20
C ASP A 749 6.86 -30.68 -17.64
N ALA A 750 7.01 -31.91 -18.13
CA ALA A 750 7.35 -32.21 -19.51
C ALA A 750 6.16 -32.11 -20.50
N GLN A 751 5.00 -31.61 -20.05
CA GLN A 751 3.76 -31.46 -20.83
C GLN A 751 3.19 -32.79 -21.37
N VAL A 752 3.54 -33.91 -20.74
CA VAL A 752 2.96 -35.23 -21.03
C VAL A 752 1.85 -35.45 -20.01
N SER A 753 0.64 -34.94 -20.29
CA SER A 753 -0.49 -35.12 -19.36
C SER A 753 -1.06 -36.52 -19.49
N VAL A 754 -0.85 -37.31 -18.44
CA VAL A 754 -1.52 -38.60 -18.22
C VAL A 754 -2.35 -38.47 -16.95
N ARG A 755 -3.56 -39.03 -16.94
CA ARG A 755 -4.39 -39.04 -15.74
C ARG A 755 -3.84 -40.06 -14.75
N SER A 756 -3.99 -39.75 -13.47
CA SER A 756 -3.59 -40.61 -12.38
C SER A 756 -4.81 -40.99 -11.55
N LEU A 757 -4.85 -42.24 -11.11
CA LEU A 757 -5.94 -42.79 -10.33
C LEU A 757 -5.44 -43.12 -8.92
N ARG A 758 -5.98 -42.45 -7.93
CA ARG A 758 -5.69 -42.68 -6.51
C ARG A 758 -6.78 -43.54 -5.89
N LEU A 759 -6.38 -44.64 -5.28
CA LEU A 759 -7.20 -45.58 -4.54
C LEU A 759 -6.95 -45.40 -3.05
N GLU A 760 -8.01 -45.21 -2.29
CA GLU A 760 -7.98 -45.08 -0.84
C GLU A 760 -9.03 -45.97 -0.19
N SER A 761 -8.55 -46.94 0.60
CA SER A 761 -9.35 -47.93 1.32
C SER A 761 -9.76 -47.35 2.67
N VAL A 762 -11.08 -47.19 2.89
CA VAL A 762 -11.66 -46.63 4.13
C VAL A 762 -12.77 -47.58 4.60
N ASP A 763 -12.58 -48.21 5.77
CA ASP A 763 -13.57 -49.09 6.42
C ASP A 763 -14.18 -50.21 5.52
N GLY A 764 -13.40 -50.69 4.54
CA GLY A 764 -13.81 -51.75 3.60
C GLY A 764 -14.42 -51.25 2.30
N ASP A 765 -14.73 -49.96 2.20
CA ASP A 765 -15.08 -49.28 0.95
C ASP A 765 -13.83 -48.68 0.29
N ILE A 766 -13.83 -48.66 -1.05
CA ILE A 766 -12.70 -48.14 -1.83
C ILE A 766 -13.13 -46.83 -2.47
N SER A 767 -12.55 -45.74 -1.98
CA SER A 767 -12.70 -44.42 -2.57
C SER A 767 -11.69 -44.23 -3.69
N VAL A 768 -12.15 -43.67 -4.81
CA VAL A 768 -11.35 -43.48 -6.02
C VAL A 768 -11.33 -42.00 -6.35
N GLN A 769 -10.14 -41.47 -6.57
CA GLN A 769 -9.95 -40.10 -7.01
C GLN A 769 -9.14 -40.11 -8.31
N ILE A 770 -9.70 -39.52 -9.36
CA ILE A 770 -8.99 -39.30 -10.62
C ILE A 770 -8.53 -37.85 -10.69
N PHE A 771 -7.29 -37.62 -11.10
CA PHE A 771 -6.75 -36.28 -11.30
C PHE A 771 -5.76 -36.25 -12.47
N GLU A 772 -5.50 -35.05 -12.97
CA GLU A 772 -4.61 -34.80 -14.10
C GLU A 772 -3.41 -33.95 -13.64
N GLY A 773 -2.23 -34.19 -14.23
CA GLY A 773 -1.03 -33.39 -13.99
C GLY A 773 -0.51 -33.47 -12.53
N PRO A 774 -0.16 -32.33 -11.88
CA PRO A 774 0.59 -32.29 -10.62
C PRO A 774 -0.25 -32.60 -9.35
N GLY A 775 -1.42 -33.22 -9.52
CA GLY A 775 -2.36 -33.54 -8.44
C GLY A 775 -3.46 -32.51 -8.23
N ILE A 776 -4.40 -32.84 -7.34
CA ILE A 776 -5.49 -31.93 -6.94
C ILE A 776 -4.88 -30.75 -6.17
N LYS A 777 -5.11 -29.52 -6.66
CA LYS A 777 -4.70 -28.27 -6.03
C LYS A 777 -5.90 -27.49 -5.51
N LEU A 778 -5.65 -26.54 -4.60
CA LEU A 778 -6.71 -25.74 -3.96
C LEU A 778 -7.50 -24.90 -4.97
N ASP A 779 -6.84 -24.39 -6.01
CA ASP A 779 -7.43 -23.58 -7.08
C ASP A 779 -8.35 -24.36 -8.04
N GLN A 780 -8.26 -25.70 -8.02
CA GLN A 780 -9.07 -26.59 -8.85
C GLN A 780 -10.30 -27.14 -8.11
N LEU A 781 -10.47 -26.81 -6.82
CA LEU A 781 -11.65 -27.24 -6.07
C LEU A 781 -12.86 -26.37 -6.43
N SER A 782 -13.95 -27.02 -6.85
CA SER A 782 -15.23 -26.37 -7.12
C SER A 782 -16.35 -26.94 -6.25
N THR A 783 -17.13 -26.05 -5.66
CA THR A 783 -18.33 -26.36 -4.89
C THR A 783 -19.41 -26.96 -5.79
N SER A 784 -19.52 -26.52 -7.04
CA SER A 784 -20.45 -27.08 -8.03
C SER A 784 -20.12 -28.52 -8.41
N TYR A 785 -18.83 -28.84 -8.54
CA TYR A 785 -18.41 -30.22 -8.77
C TYR A 785 -18.73 -31.13 -7.57
N GLN A 786 -18.48 -30.67 -6.33
CA GLN A 786 -18.77 -31.47 -5.14
C GLN A 786 -20.26 -31.80 -5.00
N ILE A 787 -21.15 -30.87 -5.36
CA ILE A 787 -22.60 -31.06 -5.29
C ILE A 787 -23.10 -32.03 -6.36
N SER A 788 -22.50 -32.03 -7.55
CA SER A 788 -22.91 -32.89 -8.67
C SER A 788 -22.39 -34.33 -8.57
N LYS A 789 -21.34 -34.60 -7.77
CA LYS A 789 -20.72 -35.94 -7.63
C LYS A 789 -21.71 -37.10 -7.44
N SER A 790 -22.74 -36.92 -6.62
CA SER A 790 -23.72 -37.98 -6.34
C SER A 790 -24.57 -38.34 -7.57
N GLY A 791 -25.02 -37.33 -8.33
CA GLY A 791 -25.78 -37.54 -9.56
C GLY A 791 -24.92 -38.05 -10.72
N LEU A 792 -23.67 -37.61 -10.83
CA LEU A 792 -22.77 -37.97 -11.93
C LEU A 792 -22.53 -39.48 -12.05
N SER A 793 -22.47 -40.22 -10.94
CA SER A 793 -22.30 -41.68 -10.95
C SER A 793 -23.51 -42.43 -11.53
N LEU A 794 -24.70 -41.86 -11.41
CA LEU A 794 -25.96 -42.47 -11.87
C LEU A 794 -26.28 -42.08 -13.30
N ASP A 795 -25.99 -40.82 -13.67
CA ASP A 795 -26.43 -40.24 -14.94
C ASP A 795 -25.42 -40.44 -16.07
N ASN A 796 -24.12 -40.54 -15.76
CA ASN A 796 -23.07 -40.57 -16.78
C ASN A 796 -22.44 -41.97 -16.91
N PRO A 797 -22.54 -42.61 -18.11
CA PRO A 797 -22.02 -43.97 -18.33
C PRO A 797 -20.50 -44.07 -18.15
N ASP A 798 -19.75 -43.00 -18.33
CA ASP A 798 -18.29 -43.02 -18.17
C ASP A 798 -17.88 -43.18 -16.70
N TYR A 799 -18.63 -42.60 -15.75
CA TYR A 799 -18.37 -42.81 -14.32
C TYR A 799 -18.74 -44.23 -13.87
N GLN A 800 -19.77 -44.84 -14.45
CA GLN A 800 -20.12 -46.25 -14.20
C GLN A 800 -19.04 -47.20 -14.74
N GLN A 801 -18.53 -46.92 -15.95
CA GLN A 801 -17.42 -47.67 -16.53
C GLN A 801 -16.12 -47.51 -15.72
N LEU A 802 -15.85 -46.32 -15.19
CA LEU A 802 -14.72 -46.09 -14.27
C LEU A 802 -14.89 -46.89 -12.97
N GLY A 803 -16.10 -46.93 -12.40
CA GLY A 803 -16.40 -47.74 -11.23
C GLY A 803 -16.18 -49.24 -11.48
N GLN A 804 -16.64 -49.75 -12.63
CA GLN A 804 -16.39 -51.14 -13.03
C GLN A 804 -14.90 -51.43 -13.26
N LEU A 805 -14.15 -50.48 -13.83
CA LEU A 805 -12.70 -50.59 -13.99
C LEU A 805 -11.99 -50.72 -12.64
N VAL A 806 -12.35 -49.89 -11.67
CA VAL A 806 -11.79 -49.97 -10.32
C VAL A 806 -12.17 -51.29 -9.66
N ALA A 807 -13.43 -51.73 -9.77
CA ALA A 807 -13.86 -53.01 -9.22
C ALA A 807 -13.04 -54.18 -9.81
N ASN A 808 -12.74 -54.14 -11.10
CA ASN A 808 -11.88 -55.14 -11.76
C ASN A 808 -10.42 -55.05 -11.27
N LEU A 809 -9.87 -53.84 -11.08
CA LEU A 809 -8.52 -53.61 -10.54
C LEU A 809 -8.37 -54.16 -9.11
N VAL A 810 -9.35 -53.89 -8.25
CA VAL A 810 -9.35 -54.30 -6.84
C VAL A 810 -9.55 -55.81 -6.71
N SER A 811 -10.46 -56.40 -7.49
CA SER A 811 -10.80 -57.82 -7.37
C SER A 811 -9.79 -58.76 -8.05
N ALA A 812 -8.86 -58.22 -8.85
CA ALA A 812 -7.90 -59.00 -9.63
C ALA A 812 -8.55 -60.16 -10.42
N ASN A 813 -9.74 -59.92 -10.97
CA ASN A 813 -10.59 -60.95 -11.58
C ASN A 813 -10.14 -61.41 -12.99
N GLY A 814 -9.01 -60.90 -13.49
CA GLY A 814 -8.47 -61.23 -14.81
C GLY A 814 -9.25 -60.64 -16.00
N ALA A 815 -10.17 -59.70 -15.76
CA ALA A 815 -10.84 -58.94 -16.82
C ALA A 815 -9.84 -58.06 -17.60
N ASP A 816 -10.21 -57.62 -18.81
CA ASP A 816 -9.39 -56.65 -19.56
C ASP A 816 -9.48 -55.26 -18.93
N VAL A 817 -8.36 -54.81 -18.35
CA VAL A 817 -8.20 -53.53 -17.65
C VAL A 817 -7.48 -52.50 -18.54
N LEU A 818 -6.72 -52.94 -19.55
CA LEU A 818 -5.88 -52.06 -20.38
C LEU A 818 -6.72 -51.19 -21.33
N THR A 819 -7.70 -51.78 -22.02
CA THR A 819 -8.58 -51.03 -22.93
C THR A 819 -9.34 -49.90 -22.21
N PRO A 820 -9.94 -50.12 -21.02
CA PRO A 820 -10.53 -49.03 -20.25
C PRO A 820 -9.51 -48.01 -19.70
N LEU A 821 -8.32 -48.44 -19.24
CA LEU A 821 -7.28 -47.51 -18.77
C LEU A 821 -6.79 -46.58 -19.89
N GLU A 822 -6.63 -47.11 -21.11
CA GLU A 822 -6.31 -46.33 -22.31
C GLU A 822 -7.45 -45.38 -22.68
N LYS A 823 -8.70 -45.84 -22.68
CA LYS A 823 -9.88 -44.99 -22.95
C LYS A 823 -9.92 -43.77 -22.03
N PHE A 824 -9.64 -43.96 -20.74
CA PHE A 824 -9.63 -42.87 -19.77
C PHE A 824 -8.31 -42.09 -19.70
N GLY A 825 -7.27 -42.54 -20.40
CA GLY A 825 -5.94 -41.94 -20.41
C GLY A 825 -5.23 -42.04 -19.06
N ILE A 826 -5.44 -43.13 -18.31
CA ILE A 826 -4.84 -43.33 -16.97
C ILE A 826 -3.46 -43.95 -17.13
N GLY A 827 -2.41 -43.20 -16.80
CA GLY A 827 -1.02 -43.64 -16.89
C GLY A 827 -0.43 -44.14 -15.56
N TYR A 828 -1.03 -43.74 -14.44
CA TYR A 828 -0.53 -44.03 -13.11
C TYR A 828 -1.67 -44.46 -12.17
N VAL A 829 -1.39 -45.45 -11.32
CA VAL A 829 -2.27 -45.90 -10.24
C VAL A 829 -1.52 -45.75 -8.92
N LEU A 830 -2.09 -44.99 -7.98
CA LEU A 830 -1.52 -44.67 -6.67
C LEU A 830 -2.41 -45.26 -5.57
N VAL A 831 -1.86 -45.99 -4.61
CA VAL A 831 -2.61 -46.53 -3.46
C VAL A 831 -2.18 -45.82 -2.18
N PHE A 832 -3.13 -45.24 -1.45
CA PHE A 832 -2.92 -44.52 -0.18
C PHE A 832 -4.12 -44.69 0.77
N PRO A 833 -3.95 -45.09 2.05
CA PRO A 833 -2.71 -45.55 2.67
C PRO A 833 -2.26 -46.91 2.11
N LYS A 834 -1.10 -47.39 2.54
CA LYS A 834 -0.57 -48.69 2.11
C LYS A 834 -1.53 -49.81 2.51
N ASP A 835 -2.09 -50.49 1.52
CA ASP A 835 -2.98 -51.64 1.69
C ASP A 835 -2.37 -52.85 0.97
N ARG A 836 -2.13 -53.91 1.75
CA ARG A 836 -1.46 -55.12 1.25
C ARG A 836 -2.35 -55.89 0.29
N ASP A 837 -3.66 -55.88 0.48
CA ASP A 837 -4.60 -56.63 -0.34
C ASP A 837 -4.73 -55.96 -1.71
N LEU A 838 -4.83 -54.63 -1.74
CA LEU A 838 -4.79 -53.84 -2.98
C LEU A 838 -3.45 -53.96 -3.71
N GLN A 839 -2.34 -53.98 -2.97
CA GLN A 839 -1.02 -54.18 -3.55
C GLN A 839 -0.94 -55.52 -4.29
N MET A 840 -1.38 -56.61 -3.64
CA MET A 840 -1.38 -57.95 -4.25
C MET A 840 -2.30 -58.04 -5.47
N ALA A 841 -3.45 -57.37 -5.44
CA ALA A 841 -4.37 -57.31 -6.57
C ALA A 841 -3.75 -56.58 -7.77
N LEU A 842 -3.14 -55.42 -7.55
CA LEU A 842 -2.50 -54.63 -8.62
C LEU A 842 -1.24 -55.31 -9.18
N ASP A 843 -0.41 -55.93 -8.35
CA ASP A 843 0.78 -56.67 -8.79
C ASP A 843 0.44 -57.90 -9.65
N SER A 844 -0.77 -58.45 -9.48
CA SER A 844 -1.27 -59.58 -10.28
C SER A 844 -1.90 -59.17 -11.63
N THR A 845 -2.16 -57.88 -11.82
CA THR A 845 -2.83 -57.34 -13.01
C THR A 845 -1.83 -57.16 -14.16
N ARG A 846 -2.13 -57.72 -15.34
CA ARG A 846 -1.23 -57.64 -16.51
C ARG A 846 -1.21 -56.20 -17.06
N GLY A 847 0.00 -55.69 -17.31
CA GLY A 847 0.23 -54.37 -17.93
C GLY A 847 0.38 -53.19 -16.96
N LEU A 848 0.35 -53.47 -15.65
CA LEU A 848 0.81 -52.56 -14.61
C LEU A 848 2.24 -52.92 -14.19
N GLU A 849 3.11 -51.92 -14.13
CA GLU A 849 4.48 -52.05 -13.66
C GLU A 849 4.63 -51.34 -12.31
N SER A 850 5.05 -52.07 -11.29
CA SER A 850 5.28 -51.50 -9.95
C SER A 850 6.54 -50.64 -9.95
N ILE A 851 6.40 -49.34 -9.67
CA ILE A 851 7.54 -48.41 -9.54
C ILE A 851 8.12 -48.46 -8.12
N GLY A 852 7.26 -48.68 -7.11
CA GLY A 852 7.65 -48.81 -5.72
C GLY A 852 6.95 -47.85 -4.76
N GLU A 853 7.51 -47.72 -3.56
CA GLU A 853 6.97 -46.91 -2.47
C GLU A 853 7.45 -45.45 -2.59
N THR A 854 6.52 -44.52 -2.49
CA THR A 854 6.76 -43.06 -2.59
C THR A 854 6.22 -42.35 -1.35
N ASP A 855 6.55 -41.07 -1.17
CA ASP A 855 6.03 -40.23 -0.07
C ASP A 855 4.49 -40.15 -0.05
N PHE A 856 3.82 -40.49 -1.16
CA PHE A 856 2.36 -40.43 -1.35
C PHE A 856 1.70 -41.82 -1.42
N GLY A 857 2.43 -42.90 -1.14
CA GLY A 857 1.93 -44.27 -1.23
C GLY A 857 2.65 -45.13 -2.27
N GLN A 858 2.09 -46.29 -2.59
CA GLN A 858 2.66 -47.18 -3.61
C GLN A 858 2.16 -46.81 -5.00
N LEU A 859 3.06 -46.83 -5.99
CA LEU A 859 2.81 -46.34 -7.35
C LEU A 859 3.04 -47.44 -8.39
N TRP A 860 2.10 -47.53 -9.33
CA TRP A 860 2.18 -48.36 -10.53
C TRP A 860 2.05 -47.50 -11.79
N LYS A 861 2.76 -47.89 -12.85
CA LYS A 861 2.71 -47.27 -14.18
C LYS A 861 2.05 -48.20 -15.19
N VAL A 862 1.19 -47.64 -16.04
CA VAL A 862 0.54 -48.37 -17.14
C VAL A 862 1.47 -48.35 -18.35
N GLN A 863 1.76 -49.52 -18.93
CA GLN A 863 2.78 -49.66 -19.98
C GLN A 863 2.36 -49.12 -21.36
N SER A 864 1.06 -49.01 -21.65
CA SER A 864 0.55 -48.74 -23.01
C SER A 864 0.00 -47.33 -23.25
N VAL A 865 -0.07 -46.48 -22.22
CA VAL A 865 -0.65 -45.13 -22.36
C VAL A 865 0.43 -44.12 -22.72
N THR A 866 0.48 -43.70 -23.99
CA THR A 866 1.23 -42.51 -24.41
C THR A 866 0.43 -41.28 -24.02
N GLY A 867 1.00 -40.41 -23.18
CA GLY A 867 0.35 -39.16 -22.78
C GLY A 867 0.00 -38.29 -24.00
N VAL A 868 -1.08 -37.53 -23.86
CA VAL A 868 -1.50 -36.55 -24.87
C VAL A 868 -0.77 -35.24 -24.57
N GLU A 869 -0.20 -34.58 -25.59
CA GLU A 869 0.30 -33.21 -25.44
C GLU A 869 -0.91 -32.29 -25.16
N THR A 870 -0.99 -31.74 -23.95
CA THR A 870 -2.02 -30.78 -23.59
C THR A 870 -1.60 -29.39 -24.03
N THR A 871 -2.25 -28.84 -25.06
CA THR A 871 -2.23 -27.41 -25.31
C THR A 871 -3.15 -26.73 -24.30
N SER A 872 -2.60 -26.20 -23.20
CA SER A 872 -3.37 -25.39 -22.25
C SER A 872 -3.82 -24.09 -22.94
N SER A 873 -5.02 -24.07 -23.52
CA SER A 873 -5.60 -22.86 -24.10
C SER A 873 -6.06 -21.94 -22.97
N PHE A 874 -5.36 -20.84 -22.76
CA PHE A 874 -5.81 -19.78 -21.87
C PHE A 874 -7.04 -19.09 -22.48
N GLU A 875 -8.24 -19.53 -22.10
CA GLU A 875 -9.48 -18.89 -22.56
C GLU A 875 -9.82 -17.65 -21.73
N PHE A 876 -9.91 -16.51 -22.41
CA PHE A 876 -10.29 -15.23 -21.83
C PHE A 876 -11.76 -14.92 -22.14
N GLY A 877 -12.66 -15.51 -21.36
CA GLY A 877 -14.11 -15.32 -21.50
C GLY A 877 -14.59 -13.91 -21.09
N MET A 878 -15.80 -13.54 -21.53
CA MET A 878 -16.41 -12.23 -21.19
C MET A 878 -16.61 -12.04 -19.68
N ALA A 879 -16.97 -13.09 -18.94
CA ALA A 879 -17.14 -13.04 -17.49
C ALA A 879 -15.82 -12.71 -16.77
N LYS A 880 -14.71 -13.33 -17.20
CA LYS A 880 -13.35 -13.02 -16.71
C LYS A 880 -12.95 -11.58 -17.03
N GLY A 881 -13.16 -11.14 -18.27
CA GLY A 881 -12.86 -9.76 -18.70
C GLY A 881 -13.63 -8.69 -17.91
N LEU A 882 -14.92 -8.92 -17.68
CA LEU A 882 -15.76 -8.02 -16.88
C LEU A 882 -15.38 -8.04 -15.40
N GLY A 883 -15.14 -9.23 -14.82
CA GLY A 883 -14.66 -9.37 -13.44
C GLY A 883 -13.32 -8.66 -13.20
N LEU A 884 -12.37 -8.83 -14.13
CA LEU A 884 -11.06 -8.15 -14.10
C LEU A 884 -11.21 -6.64 -14.26
N GLY A 885 -12.02 -6.18 -15.23
CA GLY A 885 -12.22 -4.75 -15.50
C GLY A 885 -12.82 -4.02 -14.30
N VAL A 886 -13.82 -4.63 -13.66
CA VAL A 886 -14.44 -4.09 -12.44
C VAL A 886 -13.45 -4.10 -11.27
N LEU A 887 -12.66 -5.16 -11.11
CA LEU A 887 -11.60 -5.22 -10.11
C LEU A 887 -10.57 -4.09 -10.29
N ILE A 888 -10.05 -3.91 -11.51
CA ILE A 888 -9.09 -2.83 -11.83
C ILE A 888 -9.71 -1.47 -11.53
N PHE A 889 -10.97 -1.26 -11.91
CA PHE A 889 -11.69 -0.02 -11.62
C PHE A 889 -11.75 0.25 -10.10
N TYR A 890 -12.15 -0.71 -9.26
CA TYR A 890 -12.17 -0.49 -7.80
C TYR A 890 -10.77 -0.35 -7.20
N LEU A 891 -9.74 -1.03 -7.73
CA LEU A 891 -8.35 -0.86 -7.29
C LEU A 891 -7.81 0.53 -7.61
N THR A 892 -8.11 1.08 -8.80
CA THR A 892 -7.71 2.46 -9.15
C THR A 892 -8.42 3.47 -8.26
N LEU A 893 -9.67 3.21 -7.92
CA LEU A 893 -10.47 4.05 -7.05
C LEU A 893 -9.96 3.99 -5.60
N ALA A 894 -9.45 2.83 -5.15
CA ALA A 894 -8.83 2.64 -3.84
C ALA A 894 -7.49 3.39 -3.64
N LEU A 895 -6.84 3.86 -4.72
CA LEU A 895 -5.60 4.62 -4.61
C LEU A 895 -5.86 5.99 -3.96
N PRO A 896 -5.11 6.36 -2.91
CA PRO A 896 -5.30 7.64 -2.23
C PRO A 896 -4.91 8.79 -3.15
N THR A 897 -5.91 9.42 -3.77
CA THR A 897 -5.73 10.66 -4.51
C THR A 897 -5.75 11.81 -3.50
N SER A 898 -4.58 12.37 -3.18
CA SER A 898 -4.56 13.65 -2.47
C SER A 898 -5.23 14.68 -3.35
N SER A 899 -6.18 15.43 -2.78
CA SER A 899 -6.70 16.61 -3.45
C SER A 899 -5.52 17.49 -3.88
N ILE A 900 -5.41 17.75 -5.18
CA ILE A 900 -4.63 18.86 -5.68
C ILE A 900 -5.30 20.09 -5.06
N ARG A 901 -4.78 20.56 -3.93
CA ARG A 901 -5.22 21.82 -3.32
C ARG A 901 -4.84 22.90 -4.33
N LYS A 902 -5.80 23.33 -5.15
CA LYS A 902 -5.68 24.56 -5.92
C LYS A 902 -5.35 25.66 -4.91
N ARG A 903 -4.12 26.14 -4.98
CA ARG A 903 -3.68 27.36 -4.32
C ARG A 903 -4.46 28.51 -4.96
N ASN A 904 -5.60 28.86 -4.41
CA ASN A 904 -6.20 30.15 -4.68
C ASN A 904 -5.41 31.18 -3.88
N GLY A 905 -4.62 31.98 -4.59
CA GLY A 905 -4.08 33.21 -4.05
C GLY A 905 -5.23 34.17 -3.77
N LYS A 906 -5.55 34.35 -2.49
CA LYS A 906 -6.22 35.50 -1.87
C LYS A 906 -6.31 35.22 -0.37
N GLU A 907 -5.19 35.42 0.33
CA GLU A 907 -5.24 35.77 1.74
C GLU A 907 -5.08 37.28 1.81
N SER A 908 -6.21 37.97 1.77
CA SER A 908 -6.33 39.34 2.22
C SER A 908 -7.22 39.31 3.46
N SER A 909 -6.67 39.82 4.57
CA SER A 909 -7.35 40.36 5.75
C SER A 909 -8.36 39.47 6.48
N ILE A 910 -8.18 39.28 7.78
CA ILE A 910 -9.02 39.91 8.82
C ILE A 910 -8.35 39.70 10.18
N PHE A 911 -7.93 40.82 10.79
CA PHE A 911 -7.82 41.02 12.22
C PHE A 911 -9.20 41.44 12.73
N VAL A 912 -9.71 40.78 13.77
CA VAL A 912 -10.83 41.14 14.70
C VAL A 912 -10.68 40.08 15.82
N ASP A 913 -10.47 40.31 17.12
CA ASP A 913 -10.51 41.47 18.01
C ASP A 913 -9.47 41.28 19.13
N ALA A 914 -8.85 42.36 19.58
CA ALA A 914 -8.23 42.46 20.89
C ALA A 914 -8.38 43.90 21.43
N GLU A 915 -9.62 44.33 21.57
CA GLU A 915 -10.02 45.37 22.52
C GLU A 915 -11.21 44.82 23.30
N GLU A 916 -10.96 44.37 24.53
CA GLU A 916 -11.77 44.63 25.74
C GLU A 916 -11.26 43.76 26.91
N ASN A 917 -10.90 44.44 28.01
CA ASN A 917 -10.68 43.96 29.38
C ASN A 917 -9.38 43.20 29.72
N ASN A 918 -8.27 43.94 29.90
CA ASN A 918 -7.74 44.37 31.22
C ASN A 918 -6.31 44.89 31.10
#